data_AF-A0A2A4G3Y7-F1
#
_entry.id   AF-A0A2A4G3Y7-F1
#
_cell.length_a   1.000
_cell.length_b   1.000
_cell.length_c   1.000
_cell.angle_alpha   90.00
_cell.angle_beta   90.00
_cell.angle_gamma   90.00
#
_symmetry.space_group_name_H-M   'P 1'
#
loop_
_entity.id
_entity.type
_entity.pdbx_description
1 polymer ?
#
loop_
_entity_poly.entity_id
_entity_poly.type
_entity_poly.pdbx_seq_one_letter_code
_entity_poly.pdbx_strand_id
1 'polypeptide(L)'
;MACVWHAVHHNSKKAYQIPPIMNKILFANLMLLVFVLGCSNPKDAPQAIFNGKSLKGWDGNPDIWKVEDGALTAEIPAGEKLAKNEFIYWENEVNDFELTLDFKITQGTNSGIQIRSQKTDYNTVTGYQCDLDAGDEWLGVLYDEHDRGKIAERGGLTKIMANGDRETIPFQENMALLNRNLKPNDWNQYHIKAIGNRIEIRINGSLYNIIEDYEKDKHDLSGALALQLHSGNGPAKVQFKNMYLKTVEPKAKIATDTTKNVAYRIKNNPLFSNLAHNPEHDGATEYAYVPPGFEMTTVLQEPDVRQPIAFTFDGKGRLWVAEAFAYPQKQPEGEGKDRLVIWEDTDNDGTFETGKVFADDLNLISGFEVGYGGVYASTAPDFIFIPDADGDDVPDGEPQVLLDGWSIRDTHETQNSFMWGHDGWLYGVHGVFNPSKVGKPGTPDEERIDVASAIWRYHPLTDDFEIYAYGGSNQWGLDYNAYGEMFMTHCRSAYGGGPVTQVFRDANYWTQNNRHTNDFIYSYGTGAFFYQTNNDQNNTDEPNYMKSIAAYGHGVGGVGKGGMHSTPNMWGGHSHVGTMVYLGDNWPDEYRNQLYTNNLHGAQINREILEEFDSGYRSSSQGNEPLYMDDENYVAVDLKYGPDGAVYINDWYDTQHCHNRDTEIWNRSNGRIYRLSYQPNYKPRKADMGAATEAELFDYLSDSNEWFSRHSQHEIRQRLAKNEFKNKEAFADKLEPKVLDKKLELAQRFRYLVALYAVDGISVGSYKKLLRDEQAVIRRQAIQFITEQAIGFSKQFNGEFLDMAANDPAADVRLMIASLTQNRLDKALSEEIISTMIQDPRNTQDRFIPKMLWYGYAQFVAQKSSKELKEIMESAQPQIFNSSIVHTLSKESPEKLYDIVNNSNHGQLKSLIIKQLWNDLSEGQDREFVNADWWQKLKQTDVTLLDENAQSKLQDLIILSDNNGLTNVGDIRQMRINKGKQAFAMCATCHQPNSAGAGPSLKEISLLYSHPDPKHKNNLKLKTDLIQWIKKPGKKRDQYPSMPPFASLDAEVYEQLVAYMQNFGQKTHEEQKKKK
;
A
#
# COMPACT_ATOMS: atom_id res chain seq x y z
N MET A 1 55.59 8.00 10.98
CA MET A 1 56.82 7.33 11.42
C MET A 1 57.00 7.59 12.91
N ALA A 2 57.22 6.54 13.74
CA ALA A 2 57.94 6.52 15.04
C ALA A 2 57.59 7.57 16.17
N CYS A 3 57.71 7.29 17.48
CA CYS A 3 57.70 6.06 18.30
C CYS A 3 57.73 6.44 19.81
N VAL A 4 57.18 5.58 20.67
CA VAL A 4 57.72 5.20 22.01
C VAL A 4 57.84 6.25 23.15
N TRP A 5 56.91 6.15 24.13
CA TRP A 5 57.11 5.62 25.52
C TRP A 5 58.30 6.08 26.40
N HIS A 6 58.01 6.46 27.67
CA HIS A 6 58.67 6.13 28.96
C HIS A 6 57.94 6.91 30.10
N ALA A 7 57.96 6.59 31.41
CA ALA A 7 58.78 5.71 32.26
C ALA A 7 57.95 5.27 33.53
N VAL A 8 58.00 4.04 34.11
CA VAL A 8 59.06 3.42 35.00
C VAL A 8 59.04 4.01 36.43
N HIS A 9 59.17 3.33 37.59
CA HIS A 9 59.28 1.93 38.10
C HIS A 9 59.27 2.01 39.67
N HIS A 10 59.33 0.99 40.55
CA HIS A 10 58.97 -0.45 40.65
C HIS A 10 59.24 -0.87 42.14
N ASN A 11 58.51 -1.83 42.73
CA ASN A 11 59.08 -2.98 43.52
C ASN A 11 58.03 -3.75 44.37
N SER A 12 58.25 -5.02 44.76
CA SER A 12 58.41 -6.25 43.95
C SER A 12 58.40 -7.53 44.83
N LYS A 13 58.06 -8.67 44.20
CA LYS A 13 58.43 -10.10 44.48
C LYS A 13 57.37 -11.10 45.03
N LYS A 14 56.99 -12.01 44.12
CA LYS A 14 56.99 -13.51 44.20
C LYS A 14 56.25 -14.23 45.35
N ALA A 15 55.59 -15.38 45.14
CA ALA A 15 55.16 -16.12 43.94
C ALA A 15 54.26 -17.31 44.37
N TYR A 16 53.32 -17.76 43.54
CA TYR A 16 52.85 -19.17 43.48
C TYR A 16 52.17 -19.47 42.13
N GLN A 17 52.09 -20.76 41.76
CA GLN A 17 51.70 -21.26 40.43
C GLN A 17 50.17 -21.45 40.28
N ILE A 18 49.67 -21.41 39.03
CA ILE A 18 48.29 -21.76 38.65
C ILE A 18 48.32 -22.88 37.58
N PRO A 19 47.39 -23.87 37.56
CA PRO A 19 47.58 -25.14 36.84
C PRO A 19 47.15 -25.12 35.35
N PRO A 20 47.58 -26.11 34.54
CA PRO A 20 47.31 -26.17 33.10
C PRO A 20 46.00 -26.92 32.77
N ILE A 21 44.86 -26.21 32.74
CA ILE A 21 43.56 -26.80 32.29
C ILE A 21 42.91 -26.07 31.10
N MET A 22 43.30 -24.84 30.76
CA MET A 22 42.64 -24.06 29.70
C MET A 22 42.99 -24.45 28.24
N ASN A 23 44.05 -25.22 27.99
CA ASN A 23 44.45 -25.60 26.62
C ASN A 23 43.74 -26.85 26.04
N LYS A 24 42.86 -27.53 26.80
CA LYS A 24 42.05 -28.66 26.27
C LYS A 24 40.65 -28.26 25.81
N ILE A 25 40.05 -27.22 26.38
CA ILE A 25 38.70 -26.78 26.02
C ILE A 25 38.69 -26.06 24.66
N LEU A 26 39.72 -25.26 24.36
CA LEU A 26 39.84 -24.58 23.06
C LEU A 26 40.05 -25.56 21.88
N PHE A 27 40.70 -26.70 22.11
CA PHE A 27 40.91 -27.72 21.08
C PHE A 27 39.71 -28.67 20.91
N ALA A 28 38.92 -28.91 21.96
CA ALA A 28 37.69 -29.69 21.87
C ALA A 28 36.60 -28.96 21.07
N ASN A 29 36.40 -27.66 21.35
CA ASN A 29 35.40 -26.86 20.63
C ASN A 29 35.77 -26.64 19.14
N LEU A 30 37.05 -26.67 18.78
CA LEU A 30 37.48 -26.57 17.38
C LEU A 30 37.28 -27.88 16.59
N MET A 31 37.23 -29.05 17.24
CA MET A 31 36.88 -30.31 16.58
C MET A 31 35.37 -30.59 16.57
N LEU A 32 34.60 -30.09 17.54
CA LEU A 32 33.14 -30.25 17.51
C LEU A 32 32.50 -29.42 16.37
N LEU A 33 33.08 -28.27 16.03
CA LEU A 33 32.64 -27.44 14.89
C LEU A 33 32.84 -28.13 13.52
N VAL A 34 33.69 -29.16 13.45
CA VAL A 34 33.97 -29.92 12.21
C VAL A 34 33.03 -31.12 12.05
N PHE A 35 32.29 -31.51 13.08
CA PHE A 35 31.37 -32.66 13.04
C PHE A 35 29.88 -32.32 12.93
N VAL A 36 29.50 -31.04 13.04
CA VAL A 36 28.09 -30.59 12.85
C VAL A 36 27.79 -30.11 11.42
N LEU A 37 28.82 -29.81 10.62
CA LEU A 37 28.68 -29.55 9.16
C LEU A 37 28.63 -30.87 8.35
N GLY A 38 27.82 -31.82 8.81
CA GLY A 38 27.83 -33.22 8.36
C GLY A 38 26.65 -33.68 7.52
N CYS A 39 25.69 -32.81 7.17
CA CYS A 39 24.50 -33.14 6.36
C CYS A 39 24.09 -32.02 5.38
N SER A 40 25.06 -31.39 4.73
CA SER A 40 24.86 -30.67 3.47
C SER A 40 25.77 -31.28 2.42
N ASN A 41 25.25 -31.59 1.23
CA ASN A 41 26.07 -32.13 0.15
C ASN A 41 27.11 -31.07 -0.23
N PRO A 42 28.43 -31.35 -0.24
CA PRO A 42 29.45 -30.32 -0.50
C PRO A 42 29.43 -29.74 -1.94
N LYS A 43 28.43 -30.13 -2.75
CA LYS A 43 28.12 -29.57 -4.07
C LYS A 43 27.16 -28.37 -4.04
N ASP A 44 26.45 -28.13 -2.93
CA ASP A 44 25.32 -27.18 -2.89
C ASP A 44 25.70 -25.77 -2.35
N ALA A 45 26.96 -25.57 -1.94
CA ALA A 45 27.46 -24.31 -1.41
C ALA A 45 27.88 -23.34 -2.53
N PRO A 46 27.59 -22.02 -2.43
CA PRO A 46 28.03 -21.03 -3.42
C PRO A 46 29.55 -20.99 -3.59
N GLN A 47 30.03 -21.20 -4.82
CA GLN A 47 31.44 -21.15 -5.19
C GLN A 47 31.82 -19.74 -5.65
N ALA A 48 32.90 -19.18 -5.11
CA ALA A 48 33.50 -17.96 -5.65
C ALA A 48 34.15 -18.25 -7.02
N ILE A 49 33.69 -17.57 -8.08
CA ILE A 49 34.18 -17.76 -9.47
C ILE A 49 35.25 -16.74 -9.90
N PHE A 50 35.50 -15.71 -9.08
CA PHE A 50 36.57 -14.74 -9.30
C PHE A 50 37.45 -14.61 -8.05
N ASN A 51 38.77 -14.55 -8.26
CA ASN A 51 39.76 -14.65 -7.18
C ASN A 51 40.26 -13.30 -6.62
N GLY A 52 39.83 -12.17 -7.22
CA GLY A 52 40.21 -10.80 -6.79
C GLY A 52 41.67 -10.42 -7.00
N LYS A 53 42.47 -11.21 -7.74
CA LYS A 53 43.94 -11.04 -7.85
C LYS A 53 44.48 -11.17 -9.27
N SER A 54 43.85 -11.98 -10.13
CA SER A 54 44.24 -12.16 -11.52
C SER A 54 43.09 -12.69 -12.37
N LEU A 55 43.19 -12.58 -13.70
CA LEU A 55 42.25 -13.17 -14.66
C LEU A 55 42.34 -14.71 -14.73
N LYS A 56 42.96 -15.39 -13.77
CA LYS A 56 42.99 -16.87 -13.75
C LYS A 56 41.56 -17.40 -13.61
N GLY A 57 41.14 -18.23 -14.57
CA GLY A 57 39.78 -18.74 -14.71
C GLY A 57 38.88 -17.93 -15.64
N TRP A 58 39.43 -16.88 -16.26
CA TRP A 58 38.72 -15.96 -17.14
C TRP A 58 39.52 -15.72 -18.42
N ASP A 59 38.85 -15.75 -19.56
CA ASP A 59 39.42 -15.70 -20.91
C ASP A 59 38.85 -14.49 -21.67
N GLY A 60 39.67 -13.47 -21.89
CA GLY A 60 39.28 -12.20 -22.49
C GLY A 60 40.50 -11.34 -22.84
N ASN A 61 40.28 -10.28 -23.62
CA ASN A 61 41.34 -9.41 -24.11
C ASN A 61 42.08 -8.69 -22.95
N PRO A 62 43.37 -8.97 -22.68
CA PRO A 62 44.09 -8.42 -21.53
C PRO A 62 44.46 -6.94 -21.69
N ASP A 63 44.34 -6.38 -22.89
CA ASP A 63 44.52 -4.94 -23.13
C ASP A 63 43.26 -4.13 -22.72
N ILE A 64 42.11 -4.81 -22.56
CA ILE A 64 40.82 -4.21 -22.16
C ILE A 64 40.45 -4.58 -20.73
N TRP A 65 40.59 -5.86 -20.37
CA TRP A 65 40.20 -6.40 -19.07
C TRP A 65 41.40 -6.53 -18.13
N LYS A 66 41.31 -5.90 -16.97
CA LYS A 66 42.36 -5.85 -15.93
C LYS A 66 41.77 -6.13 -14.54
N VAL A 67 42.62 -6.46 -13.57
CA VAL A 67 42.22 -6.51 -12.15
C VAL A 67 42.70 -5.24 -11.46
N GLU A 68 41.78 -4.46 -10.92
CA GLU A 68 41.99 -3.16 -10.27
C GLU A 68 41.26 -3.17 -8.92
N ASP A 69 41.96 -2.90 -7.82
CA ASP A 69 41.43 -2.90 -6.44
C ASP A 69 40.56 -4.12 -6.04
N GLY A 70 40.93 -5.30 -6.53
CA GLY A 70 40.23 -6.55 -6.27
C GLY A 70 38.99 -6.79 -7.13
N ALA A 71 38.72 -5.92 -8.11
CA ALA A 71 37.63 -6.03 -9.08
C ALA A 71 38.15 -6.27 -10.50
N LEU A 72 37.41 -7.08 -11.25
CA LEU A 72 37.58 -7.27 -12.68
C LEU A 72 37.02 -6.02 -13.39
N THR A 73 37.85 -5.31 -14.15
CA THR A 73 37.59 -3.93 -14.62
C THR A 73 37.86 -3.81 -16.12
N ALA A 74 36.97 -3.13 -16.85
CA ALA A 74 37.20 -2.66 -18.22
C ALA A 74 36.82 -1.18 -18.37
N GLU A 75 37.52 -0.49 -19.27
CA GLU A 75 37.48 0.98 -19.38
C GLU A 75 37.76 1.44 -20.82
N ILE A 76 36.98 2.40 -21.32
CA ILE A 76 37.25 3.17 -22.54
C ILE A 76 37.71 4.57 -22.09
N PRO A 77 38.98 4.96 -22.32
CA PRO A 77 39.48 6.28 -21.93
C PRO A 77 38.74 7.45 -22.61
N ALA A 78 38.71 8.61 -21.96
CA ALA A 78 38.08 9.81 -22.51
C ALA A 78 38.72 10.23 -23.83
N GLY A 79 37.91 10.33 -24.89
CA GLY A 79 38.37 10.65 -26.25
C GLY A 79 38.78 9.45 -27.10
N GLU A 80 38.80 8.24 -26.54
CA GLU A 80 38.97 6.99 -27.29
C GLU A 80 37.61 6.38 -27.67
N LYS A 81 37.63 5.40 -28.58
CA LYS A 81 36.44 4.68 -29.03
C LYS A 81 36.72 3.19 -29.14
N LEU A 82 35.87 2.40 -28.48
CA LEU A 82 35.83 0.95 -28.67
C LEU A 82 34.94 0.61 -29.89
N ALA A 83 35.51 -0.12 -30.85
CA ALA A 83 34.90 -0.34 -32.16
C ALA A 83 33.91 -1.52 -32.23
N LYS A 84 34.01 -2.47 -31.29
CA LYS A 84 33.16 -3.67 -31.15
C LYS A 84 33.00 -4.00 -29.67
N ASN A 85 31.95 -4.72 -29.30
CA ASN A 85 31.75 -5.13 -27.90
C ASN A 85 32.88 -6.10 -27.52
N GLU A 86 33.46 -5.93 -26.33
CA GLU A 86 34.55 -6.77 -25.82
C GLU A 86 34.03 -7.63 -24.67
N PHE A 87 34.39 -8.92 -24.67
CA PHE A 87 33.90 -9.88 -23.69
C PHE A 87 35.04 -10.56 -22.93
N ILE A 88 34.75 -10.92 -21.68
CA ILE A 88 35.58 -11.83 -20.89
C ILE A 88 34.74 -12.99 -20.38
N TYR A 89 35.13 -14.19 -20.77
CA TYR A 89 34.40 -15.43 -20.54
C TYR A 89 34.93 -16.13 -19.29
N TRP A 90 34.05 -16.66 -18.44
CA TRP A 90 34.46 -17.62 -17.42
C TRP A 90 34.82 -18.95 -18.08
N GLU A 91 35.79 -19.69 -17.53
CA GLU A 91 36.32 -20.91 -18.18
C GLU A 91 35.36 -22.12 -18.22
N ASN A 92 34.23 -22.05 -17.52
CA ASN A 92 33.22 -23.11 -17.45
C ASN A 92 31.84 -22.63 -17.92
N GLU A 93 30.98 -23.59 -18.26
CA GLU A 93 29.58 -23.36 -18.61
C GLU A 93 28.65 -23.38 -17.39
N VAL A 94 27.47 -22.77 -17.54
CA VAL A 94 26.41 -22.69 -16.54
C VAL A 94 25.10 -23.24 -17.11
N ASN A 95 24.38 -24.05 -16.32
CA ASN A 95 23.06 -24.61 -16.68
C ASN A 95 21.96 -23.98 -15.80
N ASP A 96 21.49 -24.70 -14.78
CA ASP A 96 20.62 -24.19 -13.72
C ASP A 96 21.50 -23.65 -12.58
N PHE A 97 21.36 -22.35 -12.27
CA PHE A 97 22.22 -21.66 -11.31
C PHE A 97 21.57 -20.43 -10.66
N GLU A 98 22.14 -20.06 -9.52
CA GLU A 98 22.01 -18.74 -8.89
C GLU A 98 23.38 -18.05 -8.94
N LEU A 99 23.47 -16.84 -9.49
CA LEU A 99 24.67 -16.02 -9.59
C LEU A 99 24.43 -14.70 -8.87
N THR A 100 25.27 -14.41 -7.88
CA THR A 100 25.33 -13.09 -7.22
C THR A 100 26.68 -12.46 -7.51
N LEU A 101 26.70 -11.18 -7.89
CA LEU A 101 27.93 -10.40 -8.04
C LEU A 101 27.70 -8.94 -7.64
N ASP A 102 28.78 -8.24 -7.29
CA ASP A 102 28.76 -6.79 -7.11
C ASP A 102 29.29 -6.11 -8.39
N PHE A 103 28.56 -5.16 -8.95
CA PHE A 103 28.97 -4.31 -10.07
C PHE A 103 29.09 -2.85 -9.66
N LYS A 104 29.91 -2.10 -10.40
CA LYS A 104 30.03 -0.64 -10.33
C LYS A 104 30.25 -0.11 -11.74
N ILE A 105 29.45 0.87 -12.15
CA ILE A 105 29.41 1.38 -13.52
C ILE A 105 29.27 2.91 -13.51
N THR A 106 29.93 3.58 -14.46
CA THR A 106 29.83 5.04 -14.63
C THR A 106 28.61 5.44 -15.45
N GLN A 107 28.04 6.62 -15.17
CA GLN A 107 26.88 7.15 -15.92
C GLN A 107 27.11 7.11 -17.45
N GLY A 108 26.10 6.70 -18.21
CA GLY A 108 26.17 6.60 -19.68
C GLY A 108 27.04 5.46 -20.23
N THR A 109 27.58 4.58 -19.37
CA THR A 109 28.20 3.31 -19.78
C THR A 109 27.14 2.23 -19.91
N ASN A 110 27.22 1.44 -20.99
CA ASN A 110 26.42 0.24 -21.21
C ASN A 110 27.33 -1.01 -21.09
N SER A 111 26.80 -2.07 -20.51
CA SER A 111 27.47 -3.34 -20.25
C SER A 111 26.42 -4.45 -20.08
N GLY A 112 26.85 -5.70 -20.02
CA GLY A 112 25.97 -6.86 -19.94
C GLY A 112 26.62 -8.05 -19.24
N ILE A 113 25.79 -8.91 -18.63
CA ILE A 113 26.16 -10.23 -18.13
C ILE A 113 25.51 -11.25 -19.05
N GLN A 114 26.32 -11.92 -19.86
CA GLN A 114 25.90 -12.99 -20.76
C GLN A 114 25.72 -14.29 -19.99
N ILE A 115 24.56 -14.93 -20.11
CA ILE A 115 24.22 -16.17 -19.39
C ILE A 115 23.72 -17.24 -20.34
N ARG A 116 24.24 -18.47 -20.18
CA ARG A 116 23.92 -19.62 -21.04
C ARG A 116 24.20 -19.38 -22.52
N SER A 117 25.04 -18.40 -22.84
CA SER A 117 25.25 -17.95 -24.22
C SER A 117 26.32 -18.78 -24.94
N GLN A 118 26.23 -18.87 -26.25
CA GLN A 118 27.18 -19.58 -27.09
C GLN A 118 28.39 -18.68 -27.40
N LYS A 119 29.58 -19.14 -27.01
CA LYS A 119 30.87 -18.48 -27.29
C LYS A 119 31.21 -18.65 -28.77
N THR A 120 31.38 -17.54 -29.50
CA THR A 120 31.78 -17.59 -30.93
C THR A 120 33.15 -16.95 -31.16
N ASP A 121 33.42 -15.74 -30.66
CA ASP A 121 34.77 -15.18 -30.52
C ASP A 121 34.87 -14.14 -29.37
N TYR A 122 35.98 -13.40 -29.24
CA TYR A 122 36.14 -12.36 -28.21
C TYR A 122 35.22 -11.14 -28.38
N ASN A 123 34.67 -10.94 -29.58
CA ASN A 123 33.87 -9.77 -29.95
C ASN A 123 32.39 -10.10 -30.24
N THR A 124 32.04 -11.38 -30.15
CA THR A 124 30.76 -11.92 -30.62
C THR A 124 30.30 -13.05 -29.71
N VAL A 125 29.06 -12.95 -29.26
CA VAL A 125 28.39 -13.92 -28.40
C VAL A 125 26.94 -14.02 -28.87
N THR A 126 26.26 -15.15 -28.62
CA THR A 126 24.86 -15.31 -29.01
C THR A 126 24.10 -16.05 -27.90
N GLY A 127 23.02 -15.47 -27.38
CA GLY A 127 22.32 -15.95 -26.20
C GLY A 127 21.79 -14.81 -25.34
N TYR A 128 21.43 -15.12 -24.09
CA TYR A 128 20.82 -14.16 -23.18
C TYR A 128 21.83 -13.17 -22.58
N GLN A 129 21.52 -11.88 -22.67
CA GLN A 129 22.21 -10.80 -21.96
C GLN A 129 21.30 -10.24 -20.87
N CYS A 130 21.73 -10.35 -19.61
CA CYS A 130 21.23 -9.52 -18.51
C CYS A 130 21.92 -8.16 -18.58
N ASP A 131 21.21 -7.15 -19.07
CA ASP A 131 21.79 -5.84 -19.33
C ASP A 131 22.07 -5.03 -18.05
N LEU A 132 23.08 -4.16 -18.12
CA LEU A 132 23.39 -3.17 -17.08
C LEU A 132 23.83 -1.81 -17.63
N ASP A 133 23.31 -0.76 -17.00
CA ASP A 133 23.78 0.61 -17.10
C ASP A 133 23.67 1.28 -15.71
N ALA A 134 23.77 2.60 -15.65
CA ALA A 134 23.62 3.37 -14.41
C ALA A 134 22.14 3.57 -13.96
N GLY A 135 21.21 2.73 -14.45
CA GLY A 135 19.78 2.78 -14.15
C GLY A 135 18.94 3.45 -15.25
N ASP A 136 19.55 3.94 -16.32
CA ASP A 136 18.91 4.80 -17.32
C ASP A 136 17.82 4.04 -18.10
N GLU A 137 18.19 3.00 -18.85
CA GLU A 137 17.29 2.24 -19.74
C GLU A 137 17.49 0.72 -19.60
N TRP A 138 18.73 0.26 -19.51
CA TRP A 138 19.14 -1.12 -19.77
C TRP A 138 19.27 -1.96 -18.50
N LEU A 139 19.51 -1.36 -17.33
CA LEU A 139 19.64 -2.11 -16.08
C LEU A 139 18.44 -3.01 -15.80
N GLY A 140 18.70 -4.32 -15.75
CA GLY A 140 17.71 -5.37 -15.46
C GLY A 140 16.75 -5.69 -16.60
N VAL A 141 17.04 -5.24 -17.82
CA VAL A 141 16.44 -5.75 -19.05
C VAL A 141 17.08 -7.10 -19.39
N LEU A 142 16.31 -8.00 -20.00
CA LEU A 142 16.86 -9.21 -20.62
C LEU A 142 16.73 -9.12 -22.15
N TYR A 143 17.87 -9.22 -22.82
CA TYR A 143 18.01 -9.22 -24.27
C TYR A 143 18.45 -10.61 -24.75
N ASP A 144 18.12 -10.98 -25.99
CA ASP A 144 18.64 -12.19 -26.64
C ASP A 144 19.21 -11.86 -28.02
N GLU A 145 20.51 -12.17 -28.14
CA GLU A 145 21.35 -11.94 -29.30
C GLU A 145 21.04 -12.89 -30.48
N HIS A 146 20.15 -13.90 -30.32
CA HIS A 146 19.63 -14.74 -31.42
C HIS A 146 18.60 -14.04 -32.34
N ASP A 147 18.79 -12.74 -32.59
CA ASP A 147 17.89 -11.83 -33.30
C ASP A 147 16.50 -11.64 -32.64
N ARG A 148 16.30 -12.01 -31.36
CA ARG A 148 15.02 -11.84 -30.65
C ARG A 148 14.89 -10.50 -29.91
N GLY A 149 15.99 -9.76 -29.73
CA GLY A 149 16.00 -8.40 -29.21
C GLY A 149 15.74 -8.34 -27.70
N LYS A 150 15.19 -7.21 -27.20
CA LYS A 150 14.65 -7.14 -25.84
C LYS A 150 13.54 -8.18 -25.71
N ILE A 151 13.73 -9.18 -24.84
CA ILE A 151 12.78 -10.26 -24.59
C ILE A 151 12.00 -10.08 -23.28
N ALA A 152 12.56 -9.40 -22.28
CA ALA A 152 11.83 -8.96 -21.10
C ALA A 152 12.30 -7.56 -20.64
N GLU A 153 11.35 -6.63 -20.58
CA GLU A 153 11.54 -5.30 -20.00
C GLU A 153 11.57 -5.35 -18.46
N ARG A 154 12.17 -4.33 -17.85
CA ARG A 154 12.12 -4.14 -16.39
C ARG A 154 10.72 -3.73 -15.91
N GLY A 155 10.34 -4.17 -14.71
CA GLY A 155 9.05 -3.93 -14.09
C GLY A 155 7.94 -4.91 -14.48
N GLY A 156 8.26 -6.04 -15.12
CA GLY A 156 7.26 -7.03 -15.55
C GLY A 156 7.75 -8.48 -15.57
N LEU A 157 6.78 -9.39 -15.57
CA LEU A 157 6.96 -10.80 -15.88
C LEU A 157 6.56 -11.02 -17.34
N THR A 158 7.50 -11.46 -18.18
CA THR A 158 7.22 -11.83 -19.58
C THR A 158 7.19 -13.34 -19.74
N LYS A 159 6.17 -13.84 -20.43
CA LYS A 159 6.07 -15.23 -20.84
C LYS A 159 6.15 -15.32 -22.36
N ILE A 160 7.10 -16.08 -22.88
CA ILE A 160 7.23 -16.38 -24.30
C ILE A 160 6.71 -17.80 -24.53
N MET A 161 5.64 -17.92 -25.29
CA MET A 161 4.98 -19.19 -25.57
C MET A 161 5.75 -20.00 -26.62
N ALA A 162 5.45 -21.30 -26.74
CA ALA A 162 6.18 -22.21 -27.62
C ALA A 162 6.16 -21.86 -29.13
N ASN A 163 5.28 -20.94 -29.53
CA ASN A 163 5.15 -20.39 -30.89
C ASN A 163 5.79 -18.99 -31.06
N GLY A 164 6.44 -18.44 -30.03
CA GLY A 164 7.06 -17.12 -30.02
C GLY A 164 6.13 -15.96 -29.60
N ASP A 165 4.84 -16.21 -29.33
CA ASP A 165 3.94 -15.17 -28.81
C ASP A 165 4.37 -14.74 -27.40
N ARG A 166 4.34 -13.43 -27.13
CA ARG A 166 4.77 -12.83 -25.86
C ARG A 166 3.59 -12.23 -25.10
N GLU A 167 3.49 -12.55 -23.81
CA GLU A 167 2.57 -11.93 -22.85
C GLU A 167 3.39 -11.32 -21.71
N THR A 168 3.20 -10.03 -21.41
CA THR A 168 3.90 -9.35 -20.31
C THR A 168 2.90 -8.83 -19.29
N ILE A 169 3.08 -9.23 -18.04
CA ILE A 169 2.31 -8.78 -16.88
C ILE A 169 3.16 -7.76 -16.11
N PRO A 170 2.80 -6.46 -16.09
CA PRO A 170 3.53 -5.47 -15.32
C PRO A 170 3.31 -5.70 -13.81
N PHE A 171 4.38 -5.59 -13.04
CA PHE A 171 4.38 -5.58 -11.58
C PHE A 171 4.95 -4.30 -10.98
N GLN A 172 5.63 -3.46 -11.77
CA GLN A 172 6.12 -2.14 -11.38
C GLN A 172 6.20 -1.22 -12.60
N GLU A 173 5.22 -0.32 -12.75
CA GLU A 173 5.15 0.60 -13.89
C GLU A 173 6.06 1.83 -13.74
N ASN A 174 6.47 2.19 -12.53
CA ASN A 174 7.30 3.36 -12.27
C ASN A 174 8.79 2.97 -12.12
N MET A 175 9.56 3.22 -13.17
CA MET A 175 11.00 2.89 -13.25
C MET A 175 11.85 3.58 -12.17
N ALA A 176 11.44 4.75 -11.69
CA ALA A 176 12.13 5.42 -10.58
C ALA A 176 12.04 4.63 -9.27
N LEU A 177 10.98 3.82 -9.09
CA LEU A 177 10.84 2.95 -7.92
C LEU A 177 11.72 1.70 -8.00
N LEU A 178 11.98 1.15 -9.19
CA LEU A 178 12.95 0.05 -9.37
C LEU A 178 14.36 0.52 -8.98
N ASN A 179 14.76 1.67 -9.54
CA ASN A 179 16.09 2.24 -9.36
C ASN A 179 16.32 2.93 -8.01
N ARG A 180 15.32 3.01 -7.11
CA ARG A 180 15.44 3.75 -5.84
C ARG A 180 16.60 3.26 -4.94
N ASN A 181 16.90 1.97 -5.00
CA ASN A 181 17.95 1.32 -4.21
C ASN A 181 19.30 1.31 -4.94
N LEU A 182 19.35 1.76 -6.20
CA LEU A 182 20.57 1.85 -6.99
C LEU A 182 21.47 2.98 -6.43
N LYS A 183 22.75 2.68 -6.24
CA LYS A 183 23.75 3.61 -5.73
C LYS A 183 24.57 4.14 -6.92
N PRO A 184 24.33 5.38 -7.41
CA PRO A 184 24.99 5.87 -8.61
C PRO A 184 26.51 5.98 -8.40
N ASN A 185 27.28 5.47 -9.36
CA ASN A 185 28.75 5.42 -9.29
C ASN A 185 29.32 4.71 -8.05
N ASP A 186 28.57 3.78 -7.43
CA ASP A 186 29.06 2.92 -6.34
C ASP A 186 28.70 1.44 -6.55
N TRP A 187 29.04 0.58 -5.58
CA TRP A 187 28.83 -0.86 -5.63
C TRP A 187 27.36 -1.24 -5.42
N ASN A 188 26.82 -1.98 -6.39
CA ASN A 188 25.47 -2.51 -6.42
C ASN A 188 25.52 -4.02 -6.63
N GLN A 189 24.63 -4.77 -6.00
CA GLN A 189 24.54 -6.21 -6.18
C GLN A 189 23.59 -6.56 -7.33
N TYR A 190 24.06 -7.38 -8.26
CA TYR A 190 23.26 -8.02 -9.32
C TYR A 190 23.08 -9.49 -8.93
N HIS A 191 21.83 -9.95 -8.87
CA HIS A 191 21.46 -11.33 -8.60
C HIS A 191 20.63 -11.89 -9.75
N ILE A 192 21.10 -12.98 -10.35
CA ILE A 192 20.48 -13.69 -11.47
C ILE A 192 20.15 -15.10 -11.00
N LYS A 193 18.90 -15.52 -11.16
CA LYS A 193 18.45 -16.89 -10.90
C LYS A 193 17.87 -17.48 -12.18
N ALA A 194 18.59 -18.42 -12.78
CA ALA A 194 18.23 -19.05 -14.05
C ALA A 194 18.02 -20.56 -13.82
N ILE A 195 16.76 -21.01 -13.86
CA ILE A 195 16.34 -22.37 -13.51
C ILE A 195 15.32 -22.88 -14.55
N GLY A 196 15.68 -23.91 -15.31
CA GLY A 196 14.93 -24.36 -16.47
C GLY A 196 14.69 -23.21 -17.44
N ASN A 197 13.44 -23.05 -17.89
CA ASN A 197 13.01 -22.01 -18.81
C ASN A 197 12.84 -20.62 -18.17
N ARG A 198 13.08 -20.47 -16.86
CA ARG A 198 12.79 -19.25 -16.09
C ARG A 198 14.07 -18.53 -15.69
N ILE A 199 14.11 -17.21 -15.90
CA ILE A 199 15.18 -16.32 -15.46
C ILE A 199 14.56 -15.19 -14.64
N GLU A 200 15.14 -14.91 -13.47
CA GLU A 200 14.75 -13.82 -12.57
C GLU A 200 15.96 -12.92 -12.31
N ILE A 201 15.76 -11.60 -12.42
CA ILE A 201 16.80 -10.58 -12.18
C ILE A 201 16.41 -9.70 -10.99
N ARG A 202 17.33 -9.59 -10.02
CA ARG A 202 17.23 -8.64 -8.89
C ARG A 202 18.46 -7.73 -8.80
N ILE A 203 18.24 -6.45 -8.51
CA ILE A 203 19.30 -5.47 -8.24
C ILE A 203 19.11 -4.93 -6.82
N ASN A 204 20.13 -5.03 -5.96
CA ASN A 204 20.05 -4.64 -4.55
C ASN A 204 18.79 -5.19 -3.83
N GLY A 205 18.40 -6.44 -4.12
CA GLY A 205 17.19 -7.10 -3.61
C GLY A 205 15.90 -6.81 -4.39
N SER A 206 15.78 -5.62 -4.99
CA SER A 206 14.61 -5.23 -5.80
C SER A 206 14.44 -6.14 -7.01
N LEU A 207 13.23 -6.65 -7.24
CA LEU A 207 12.88 -7.44 -8.43
C LEU A 207 12.79 -6.54 -9.67
N TYR A 208 13.64 -6.79 -10.67
CA TYR A 208 13.69 -6.01 -11.90
C TYR A 208 12.91 -6.66 -13.04
N ASN A 209 13.15 -7.94 -13.34
CA ASN A 209 12.31 -8.67 -14.29
C ASN A 209 12.22 -10.16 -13.97
N ILE A 210 11.25 -10.80 -14.62
CA ILE A 210 11.14 -12.26 -14.72
C ILE A 210 10.83 -12.58 -16.18
N ILE A 211 11.43 -13.64 -16.72
CA ILE A 211 10.99 -14.26 -17.96
C ILE A 211 10.74 -15.75 -17.77
N GLU A 212 9.76 -16.28 -18.50
CA GLU A 212 9.60 -17.71 -18.79
C GLU A 212 9.61 -17.92 -20.30
N ASP A 213 10.68 -18.51 -20.83
CA ASP A 213 10.87 -18.69 -22.27
C ASP A 213 10.64 -20.14 -22.69
N TYR A 214 9.49 -20.40 -23.33
CA TYR A 214 9.13 -21.71 -23.87
C TYR A 214 9.34 -21.81 -25.38
N GLU A 215 9.87 -20.77 -26.05
CA GLU A 215 9.98 -20.73 -27.51
C GLU A 215 10.87 -21.86 -28.02
N LYS A 216 10.30 -22.73 -28.86
CA LYS A 216 10.96 -23.98 -29.23
C LYS A 216 12.16 -23.71 -30.13
N ASP A 217 13.27 -24.41 -29.86
CA ASP A 217 14.52 -24.34 -30.63
C ASP A 217 15.18 -22.93 -30.61
N LYS A 218 14.81 -22.09 -29.62
CA LYS A 218 15.27 -20.70 -29.43
C LYS A 218 15.69 -20.32 -27.99
N HIS A 219 15.39 -21.14 -26.98
CA HIS A 219 15.85 -20.91 -25.60
C HIS A 219 17.11 -21.72 -25.28
N ASP A 220 18.09 -21.09 -24.62
CA ASP A 220 19.28 -21.76 -24.11
C ASP A 220 19.10 -22.19 -22.64
N LEU A 221 19.43 -23.45 -22.34
CA LEU A 221 19.40 -24.01 -20.98
C LEU A 221 20.80 -24.22 -20.39
N SER A 222 21.85 -23.98 -21.19
CA SER A 222 23.25 -24.28 -20.89
C SER A 222 24.16 -23.47 -21.81
N GLY A 223 25.24 -22.90 -21.27
CA GLY A 223 26.26 -22.24 -22.08
C GLY A 223 27.21 -21.39 -21.25
N ALA A 224 27.96 -20.49 -21.90
CA ALA A 224 28.96 -19.66 -21.26
C ALA A 224 28.35 -18.61 -20.31
N LEU A 225 29.14 -18.23 -19.30
CA LEU A 225 28.97 -17.02 -18.51
C LEU A 225 30.04 -16.01 -18.95
N ALA A 226 29.67 -14.79 -19.33
CA ALA A 226 30.62 -13.76 -19.72
C ALA A 226 30.19 -12.35 -19.28
N LEU A 227 31.16 -11.45 -19.18
CA LEU A 227 30.95 -10.03 -18.86
C LEU A 227 31.30 -9.20 -20.10
N GLN A 228 30.48 -8.19 -20.42
CA GLN A 228 30.61 -7.35 -21.61
C GLN A 228 31.06 -5.92 -21.24
N LEU A 229 31.93 -5.33 -22.06
CA LEU A 229 32.01 -3.88 -22.22
C LEU A 229 31.44 -3.52 -23.60
N HIS A 230 30.38 -2.72 -23.64
CA HIS A 230 29.72 -2.37 -24.89
C HIS A 230 30.57 -1.39 -25.72
N SER A 231 30.52 -1.52 -27.04
CA SER A 231 31.16 -0.58 -27.98
C SER A 231 30.62 0.84 -27.82
N GLY A 232 31.49 1.84 -27.96
CA GLY A 232 31.11 3.21 -27.64
C GLY A 232 32.30 4.16 -27.58
N ASN A 233 32.02 5.42 -27.29
CA ASN A 233 33.04 6.43 -27.03
C ASN A 233 33.29 6.52 -25.52
N GLY A 234 34.54 6.73 -25.10
CA GLY A 234 34.85 6.99 -23.70
C GLY A 234 34.58 8.45 -23.28
N PRO A 235 34.50 8.75 -21.98
CA PRO A 235 34.82 7.86 -20.86
C PRO A 235 33.71 6.87 -20.55
N ALA A 236 34.07 5.59 -20.41
CA ALA A 236 33.16 4.53 -19.97
C ALA A 236 33.91 3.52 -19.10
N LYS A 237 33.37 3.12 -17.94
CA LYS A 237 34.04 2.18 -17.03
C LYS A 237 33.02 1.27 -16.33
N VAL A 238 33.34 -0.02 -16.29
CA VAL A 238 32.58 -1.04 -15.56
C VAL A 238 33.51 -1.94 -14.75
N GLN A 239 33.08 -2.32 -13.55
CA GLN A 239 33.83 -3.13 -12.60
C GLN A 239 32.93 -4.18 -11.96
N PHE A 240 33.46 -5.38 -11.75
CA PHE A 240 32.75 -6.52 -11.15
C PHE A 240 33.61 -7.19 -10.07
N LYS A 241 33.02 -7.57 -8.92
CA LYS A 241 33.68 -8.31 -7.83
C LYS A 241 32.68 -9.21 -7.10
N ASN A 242 33.14 -9.92 -6.06
CA ASN A 242 32.29 -10.71 -5.15
C ASN A 242 31.34 -11.67 -5.91
N MET A 243 31.87 -12.36 -6.93
CA MET A 243 31.10 -13.21 -7.83
C MET A 243 30.97 -14.62 -7.24
N TYR A 244 29.75 -15.00 -6.86
CA TYR A 244 29.40 -16.31 -6.30
C TYR A 244 28.37 -17.02 -7.18
N LEU A 245 28.71 -18.23 -7.60
CA LEU A 245 27.85 -19.11 -8.41
C LEU A 245 27.45 -20.32 -7.57
N LYS A 246 26.15 -20.64 -7.56
CA LYS A 246 25.59 -21.85 -6.96
C LYS A 246 24.85 -22.64 -8.04
N THR A 247 25.35 -23.81 -8.37
CA THR A 247 24.68 -24.74 -9.29
C THR A 247 23.45 -25.34 -8.61
N VAL A 248 22.38 -25.58 -9.36
CA VAL A 248 21.15 -26.21 -8.86
C VAL A 248 20.91 -27.52 -9.62
N GLU A 249 20.68 -28.61 -8.89
CA GLU A 249 20.32 -29.91 -9.49
C GLU A 249 18.98 -29.82 -10.24
N PRO A 250 18.88 -30.25 -11.52
CA PRO A 250 17.68 -30.03 -12.33
C PRO A 250 16.47 -30.83 -11.81
N LYS A 251 15.48 -30.15 -11.22
CA LYS A 251 14.16 -30.75 -10.97
C LYS A 251 13.37 -30.86 -12.29
N ALA A 252 12.69 -31.99 -12.48
CA ALA A 252 12.18 -32.46 -13.76
C ALA A 252 11.33 -31.45 -14.58
N LYS A 253 11.32 -31.66 -15.91
CA LYS A 253 10.63 -30.84 -16.90
C LYS A 253 9.19 -30.49 -16.51
N ILE A 254 8.86 -29.21 -16.66
CA ILE A 254 7.53 -28.66 -16.45
C ILE A 254 6.64 -29.05 -17.63
N ALA A 255 5.55 -29.78 -17.37
CA ALA A 255 4.51 -29.99 -18.36
C ALA A 255 3.64 -28.73 -18.47
N THR A 256 3.32 -28.32 -19.70
CA THR A 256 2.46 -27.16 -19.97
C THR A 256 0.99 -27.54 -19.85
N ASP A 257 0.44 -27.43 -18.64
CA ASP A 257 -1.02 -27.29 -18.42
C ASP A 257 -1.25 -26.26 -17.30
N THR A 258 -1.85 -25.12 -17.65
CA THR A 258 -1.58 -23.84 -16.97
C THR A 258 -2.83 -23.14 -16.44
N THR A 259 -3.88 -23.89 -16.07
CA THR A 259 -5.15 -23.27 -15.63
C THR A 259 -5.78 -23.80 -14.34
N LYS A 260 -5.31 -24.91 -13.76
CA LYS A 260 -5.92 -25.51 -12.55
C LYS A 260 -4.96 -26.27 -11.60
N ASN A 261 -3.65 -26.06 -11.68
CA ASN A 261 -2.70 -26.84 -10.87
C ASN A 261 -1.99 -25.99 -9.82
N VAL A 262 -2.10 -26.40 -8.56
CA VAL A 262 -1.34 -25.94 -7.38
C VAL A 262 0.14 -25.71 -7.69
N ALA A 263 0.75 -26.73 -8.29
CA ALA A 263 2.16 -26.76 -8.65
C ALA A 263 2.49 -25.82 -9.82
N TYR A 264 1.51 -25.32 -10.56
CA TYR A 264 1.70 -24.22 -11.53
C TYR A 264 1.71 -22.87 -10.81
N ARG A 265 0.81 -22.61 -9.85
CA ARG A 265 0.74 -21.31 -9.17
C ARG A 265 1.96 -21.07 -8.29
N ILE A 266 2.33 -22.02 -7.44
CA ILE A 266 3.50 -21.91 -6.54
C ILE A 266 4.80 -21.75 -7.33
N LYS A 267 4.95 -22.53 -8.41
CA LYS A 267 6.17 -22.55 -9.21
C LYS A 267 6.37 -21.30 -10.07
N ASN A 268 5.29 -20.69 -10.55
CA ASN A 268 5.37 -19.57 -11.50
C ASN A 268 5.01 -18.21 -10.87
N ASN A 269 4.45 -18.17 -9.67
CA ASN A 269 4.30 -16.92 -8.91
C ASN A 269 5.63 -16.60 -8.17
N PRO A 270 6.36 -15.52 -8.51
CA PRO A 270 7.62 -15.18 -7.82
C PRO A 270 7.45 -14.94 -6.32
N LEU A 271 6.24 -14.55 -5.90
CA LEU A 271 5.87 -14.35 -4.51
C LEU A 271 6.00 -15.63 -3.69
N PHE A 272 5.64 -16.76 -4.31
CA PHE A 272 5.63 -18.08 -3.70
C PHE A 272 6.95 -18.84 -3.93
N SER A 273 7.99 -18.18 -4.44
CA SER A 273 9.27 -18.82 -4.80
C SER A 273 10.06 -19.37 -3.60
N ASN A 274 9.74 -18.89 -2.39
CA ASN A 274 10.23 -19.40 -1.11
C ASN A 274 9.36 -20.52 -0.53
N LEU A 275 8.13 -20.74 -1.01
CA LEU A 275 7.18 -21.64 -0.35
C LEU A 275 7.45 -23.12 -0.66
N ALA A 276 7.31 -23.94 0.38
CA ALA A 276 7.30 -25.40 0.32
C ALA A 276 6.01 -25.92 0.96
N HIS A 277 5.67 -27.19 0.71
CA HIS A 277 4.54 -27.84 1.39
C HIS A 277 4.77 -27.85 2.91
N ASN A 278 3.70 -27.67 3.68
CA ASN A 278 3.74 -27.72 5.15
C ASN A 278 4.43 -29.02 5.64
N PRO A 279 5.45 -28.93 6.53
CA PRO A 279 6.31 -30.06 6.85
C PRO A 279 5.59 -31.18 7.61
N GLU A 280 4.74 -30.82 8.56
CA GLU A 280 3.76 -31.71 9.21
C GLU A 280 2.36 -31.25 8.78
N HIS A 281 1.38 -32.16 8.70
CA HIS A 281 0.01 -31.82 8.30
C HIS A 281 -1.02 -32.86 8.76
N ASP A 282 -2.24 -32.38 9.00
CA ASP A 282 -3.35 -33.08 9.65
C ASP A 282 -4.65 -33.08 8.81
N GLY A 283 -4.52 -33.05 7.49
CA GLY A 283 -5.65 -32.95 6.55
C GLY A 283 -6.16 -31.52 6.41
N ALA A 284 -6.51 -30.84 7.51
CA ALA A 284 -6.88 -29.43 7.49
C ALA A 284 -5.72 -28.53 7.02
N THR A 285 -4.49 -28.88 7.40
CA THR A 285 -3.26 -28.20 6.96
C THR A 285 -2.55 -28.88 5.77
N GLU A 286 -3.15 -29.91 5.14
CA GLU A 286 -2.58 -30.58 3.95
C GLU A 286 -2.44 -29.62 2.76
N TYR A 287 -3.33 -28.64 2.65
CA TYR A 287 -3.34 -27.66 1.56
C TYR A 287 -2.35 -26.49 1.75
N ALA A 288 -1.63 -26.44 2.87
CA ALA A 288 -0.81 -25.29 3.25
C ALA A 288 0.61 -25.33 2.63
N TYR A 289 1.06 -24.15 2.18
CA TYR A 289 2.40 -23.92 1.69
C TYR A 289 3.05 -22.73 2.42
N VAL A 290 4.18 -22.99 3.07
CA VAL A 290 4.87 -22.09 4.02
C VAL A 290 6.37 -22.00 3.71
N PRO A 291 7.10 -20.96 4.18
CA PRO A 291 8.54 -20.84 3.96
C PRO A 291 9.35 -21.90 4.75
N PRO A 292 10.57 -22.24 4.34
CA PRO A 292 11.48 -23.10 5.10
C PRO A 292 11.65 -22.68 6.56
N GLY A 293 11.41 -23.62 7.47
CA GLY A 293 11.50 -23.41 8.92
C GLY A 293 10.19 -22.93 9.57
N PHE A 294 9.18 -22.61 8.77
CA PHE A 294 7.81 -22.41 9.25
C PHE A 294 7.00 -23.70 9.24
N GLU A 295 5.98 -23.74 10.08
CA GLU A 295 4.96 -24.78 10.16
C GLU A 295 3.60 -24.17 10.51
N MET A 296 2.57 -24.61 9.79
CA MET A 296 1.17 -24.29 10.07
C MET A 296 0.51 -25.48 10.78
N THR A 297 -0.17 -25.22 11.89
CA THR A 297 -0.83 -26.24 12.72
C THR A 297 -2.29 -25.87 12.92
N THR A 298 -3.19 -26.85 13.01
CA THR A 298 -4.60 -26.61 13.38
C THR A 298 -4.69 -26.43 14.89
N VAL A 299 -5.30 -25.33 15.32
CA VAL A 299 -5.51 -25.00 16.74
C VAL A 299 -6.93 -25.39 17.16
N LEU A 300 -7.91 -25.03 16.33
CA LEU A 300 -9.32 -25.36 16.47
C LEU A 300 -9.90 -25.66 15.09
N GLN A 301 -10.87 -26.56 15.01
CA GLN A 301 -11.59 -26.88 13.78
C GLN A 301 -13.03 -27.31 14.07
N GLU A 302 -13.83 -27.51 13.03
CA GLU A 302 -15.15 -28.13 13.18
C GLU A 302 -15.10 -29.48 13.93
N PRO A 303 -16.03 -29.76 14.86
CA PRO A 303 -17.23 -28.99 15.19
C PRO A 303 -17.06 -27.92 16.28
N ASP A 304 -15.85 -27.80 16.86
CA ASP A 304 -15.60 -27.03 18.08
C ASP A 304 -15.69 -25.51 17.84
N VAL A 305 -15.07 -25.03 16.76
CA VAL A 305 -15.23 -23.65 16.25
C VAL A 305 -15.94 -23.66 14.89
N ARG A 306 -16.84 -22.71 14.66
CA ARG A 306 -17.65 -22.62 13.43
C ARG A 306 -17.93 -21.16 13.07
N GLN A 307 -17.77 -20.79 11.80
CA GLN A 307 -17.95 -19.43 11.30
C GLN A 307 -17.22 -18.33 12.12
N PRO A 308 -15.94 -18.51 12.48
CA PRO A 308 -15.20 -17.52 13.26
C PRO A 308 -14.97 -16.25 12.42
N ILE A 309 -15.54 -15.12 12.83
CA ILE A 309 -15.44 -13.84 12.10
C ILE A 309 -14.32 -12.94 12.61
N ALA A 310 -14.04 -12.98 13.92
CA ALA A 310 -13.02 -12.19 14.59
C ALA A 310 -12.49 -12.95 15.82
N PHE A 311 -11.26 -12.64 16.24
CA PHE A 311 -10.69 -13.18 17.47
C PHE A 311 -9.72 -12.19 18.14
N THR A 312 -9.42 -12.43 19.41
CA THR A 312 -8.37 -11.68 20.14
C THR A 312 -7.76 -12.54 21.26
N PHE A 313 -6.69 -12.06 21.87
CA PHE A 313 -6.11 -12.67 23.06
C PHE A 313 -6.38 -11.78 24.28
N ASP A 314 -6.69 -12.39 25.42
CA ASP A 314 -6.79 -11.66 26.70
C ASP A 314 -5.46 -11.62 27.46
N GLY A 315 -5.42 -10.89 28.58
CA GLY A 315 -4.23 -10.78 29.43
C GLY A 315 -3.74 -12.08 30.08
N LYS A 316 -4.49 -13.20 29.99
CA LYS A 316 -4.08 -14.55 30.42
C LYS A 316 -3.53 -15.38 29.24
N GLY A 317 -3.51 -14.83 28.02
CA GLY A 317 -3.11 -15.54 26.80
C GLY A 317 -4.20 -16.44 26.22
N ARG A 318 -5.45 -16.37 26.70
CA ARG A 318 -6.57 -17.16 26.19
C ARG A 318 -7.10 -16.59 24.89
N LEU A 319 -7.54 -17.46 24.00
CA LEU A 319 -8.05 -17.12 22.68
C LEU A 319 -9.56 -16.91 22.75
N TRP A 320 -10.01 -15.68 22.54
CA TRP A 320 -11.43 -15.35 22.44
C TRP A 320 -11.85 -15.34 20.98
N VAL A 321 -13.00 -15.93 20.65
CA VAL A 321 -13.51 -16.07 19.27
C VAL A 321 -14.96 -15.63 19.18
N ALA A 322 -15.28 -14.83 18.16
CA ALA A 322 -16.65 -14.49 17.77
C ALA A 322 -17.12 -15.39 16.62
N GLU A 323 -18.23 -16.09 16.81
CA GLU A 323 -18.83 -16.98 15.81
C GLU A 323 -20.17 -16.40 15.32
N ALA A 324 -20.25 -16.06 14.02
CA ALA A 324 -21.32 -15.23 13.46
C ALA A 324 -22.36 -16.02 12.65
N PHE A 325 -23.12 -16.87 13.33
CA PHE A 325 -24.18 -17.71 12.75
C PHE A 325 -25.38 -16.94 12.16
N ALA A 326 -25.66 -15.72 12.62
CA ALA A 326 -26.74 -14.85 12.13
C ALA A 326 -26.41 -14.20 10.77
N TYR A 327 -25.14 -13.93 10.49
CA TYR A 327 -24.71 -13.32 9.23
C TYR A 327 -25.21 -14.14 8.02
N PRO A 328 -25.73 -13.52 6.93
CA PRO A 328 -25.73 -12.09 6.63
C PRO A 328 -27.00 -11.32 7.06
N GLN A 329 -27.91 -11.89 7.87
CA GLN A 329 -29.22 -11.26 8.17
C GLN A 329 -29.48 -11.15 9.68
N LYS A 330 -29.80 -9.93 10.18
CA LYS A 330 -30.19 -9.74 11.59
C LYS A 330 -31.38 -10.64 11.92
N GLN A 331 -31.25 -11.46 12.95
CA GLN A 331 -32.36 -12.29 13.46
C GLN A 331 -33.38 -11.40 14.20
N PRO A 332 -34.62 -11.88 14.45
CA PRO A 332 -35.57 -11.21 15.33
C PRO A 332 -35.01 -10.94 16.73
N GLU A 333 -35.64 -10.00 17.44
CA GLU A 333 -35.25 -9.66 18.81
C GLU A 333 -35.46 -10.84 19.75
N GLY A 334 -34.43 -11.21 20.53
CA GLY A 334 -34.43 -12.44 21.33
C GLY A 334 -34.31 -13.76 20.54
N GLU A 335 -34.01 -13.70 19.23
CA GLU A 335 -33.68 -14.87 18.38
C GLU A 335 -32.25 -14.79 17.83
N GLY A 336 -31.35 -14.11 18.57
CA GLY A 336 -29.92 -14.09 18.27
C GLY A 336 -29.32 -15.49 18.23
N LYS A 337 -28.18 -15.62 17.55
CA LYS A 337 -27.51 -16.90 17.30
C LYS A 337 -26.00 -16.85 17.43
N ASP A 338 -25.44 -15.64 17.44
CA ASP A 338 -24.01 -15.43 17.50
C ASP A 338 -23.51 -15.62 18.94
N ARG A 339 -22.24 -16.00 19.09
CA ARG A 339 -21.65 -16.26 20.40
C ARG A 339 -20.19 -15.81 20.48
N LEU A 340 -19.77 -15.52 21.71
CA LEU A 340 -18.39 -15.32 22.12
C LEU A 340 -17.92 -16.54 22.91
N VAL A 341 -16.81 -17.14 22.50
CA VAL A 341 -16.24 -18.34 23.12
C VAL A 341 -14.79 -18.09 23.53
N ILE A 342 -14.46 -18.44 24.77
CA ILE A 342 -13.12 -18.40 25.33
C ILE A 342 -12.51 -19.79 25.18
N TRP A 343 -11.29 -19.84 24.68
CA TRP A 343 -10.47 -21.03 24.57
C TRP A 343 -9.18 -20.87 25.37
N GLU A 344 -8.82 -21.87 26.17
CA GLU A 344 -7.60 -21.88 27.00
C GLU A 344 -6.69 -23.05 26.61
N ASP A 345 -5.43 -22.72 26.31
CA ASP A 345 -4.27 -23.63 26.23
C ASP A 345 -3.78 -23.91 27.65
N THR A 346 -4.13 -25.10 28.16
CA THR A 346 -3.97 -25.42 29.58
C THR A 346 -2.56 -25.90 29.95
N ASP A 347 -1.81 -26.46 29.00
CA ASP A 347 -0.48 -27.04 29.23
C ASP A 347 0.70 -26.24 28.60
N ASN A 348 0.37 -25.23 27.79
CA ASN A 348 1.26 -24.31 27.09
C ASN A 348 2.06 -25.02 25.98
N ASP A 349 1.37 -25.82 25.16
CA ASP A 349 1.90 -26.40 23.92
C ASP A 349 1.45 -25.69 22.64
N GLY A 350 0.48 -24.77 22.72
CA GLY A 350 -0.09 -24.03 21.59
C GLY A 350 -1.39 -24.63 21.04
N THR A 351 -1.89 -25.73 21.61
CA THR A 351 -3.24 -26.27 21.36
C THR A 351 -4.20 -25.77 22.45
N PHE A 352 -5.43 -25.45 22.07
CA PHE A 352 -6.38 -24.77 22.96
C PHE A 352 -7.51 -25.74 23.31
N GLU A 353 -7.32 -26.55 24.35
CA GLU A 353 -8.08 -27.80 24.53
C GLU A 353 -9.40 -27.61 25.28
N THR A 354 -9.62 -26.44 25.90
CA THR A 354 -10.79 -26.18 26.74
C THR A 354 -11.54 -24.93 26.28
N GLY A 355 -12.84 -25.08 26.00
CA GLY A 355 -13.72 -24.02 25.52
C GLY A 355 -14.88 -23.70 26.47
N LYS A 356 -15.15 -22.42 26.70
CA LYS A 356 -16.30 -21.89 27.47
C LYS A 356 -17.05 -20.85 26.64
N VAL A 357 -18.35 -20.99 26.45
CA VAL A 357 -19.19 -19.90 25.93
C VAL A 357 -19.29 -18.82 27.01
N PHE A 358 -18.87 -17.60 26.66
CA PHE A 358 -18.98 -16.42 27.52
C PHE A 358 -20.36 -15.78 27.37
N ALA A 359 -20.76 -15.49 26.13
CA ALA A 359 -22.06 -14.90 25.80
C ALA A 359 -22.62 -15.54 24.52
N ASP A 360 -23.92 -15.78 24.51
CA ASP A 360 -24.71 -16.26 23.37
C ASP A 360 -25.91 -15.34 23.11
N ASP A 361 -26.84 -15.76 22.25
CA ASP A 361 -27.99 -14.99 21.76
C ASP A 361 -27.63 -13.59 21.18
N LEU A 362 -26.38 -13.41 20.72
CA LEU A 362 -25.91 -12.19 20.05
C LEU A 362 -26.35 -12.17 18.56
N ASN A 363 -26.21 -11.01 17.91
CA ASN A 363 -26.80 -10.80 16.59
C ASN A 363 -25.97 -9.84 15.72
N LEU A 364 -25.55 -10.31 14.54
CA LEU A 364 -24.61 -9.64 13.64
C LEU A 364 -23.30 -9.24 14.32
N ILE A 365 -22.68 -10.17 15.06
CA ILE A 365 -21.34 -9.94 15.59
C ILE A 365 -20.32 -9.83 14.44
N SER A 366 -19.54 -8.75 14.42
CA SER A 366 -18.51 -8.51 13.39
C SER A 366 -17.16 -8.01 13.92
N GLY A 367 -17.04 -7.76 15.23
CA GLY A 367 -15.79 -7.39 15.88
C GLY A 367 -15.99 -7.18 17.37
N PHE A 368 -14.95 -7.44 18.16
CA PHE A 368 -14.95 -7.23 19.61
C PHE A 368 -13.51 -7.08 20.15
N GLU A 369 -13.36 -6.51 21.34
CA GLU A 369 -12.13 -6.59 22.15
C GLU A 369 -12.47 -6.74 23.64
N VAL A 370 -11.59 -7.42 24.38
CA VAL A 370 -11.73 -7.66 25.83
C VAL A 370 -11.05 -6.54 26.60
N GLY A 371 -11.65 -6.06 27.70
CA GLY A 371 -11.02 -5.08 28.58
C GLY A 371 -11.98 -4.33 29.49
N TYR A 372 -11.43 -3.65 30.49
CA TYR A 372 -12.14 -2.85 31.50
C TYR A 372 -13.21 -3.60 32.31
N GLY A 373 -13.05 -4.91 32.47
CA GLY A 373 -13.99 -5.78 33.19
C GLY A 373 -15.22 -6.15 32.35
N GLY A 374 -14.98 -6.66 31.14
CA GLY A 374 -16.01 -7.05 30.19
C GLY A 374 -15.50 -7.15 28.76
N VAL A 375 -16.45 -7.18 27.82
CA VAL A 375 -16.21 -7.25 26.37
C VAL A 375 -16.93 -6.13 25.65
N TYR A 376 -16.21 -5.38 24.83
CA TYR A 376 -16.79 -4.41 23.89
C TYR A 376 -17.02 -5.10 22.55
N ALA A 377 -18.25 -5.08 22.01
CA ALA A 377 -18.61 -5.80 20.78
C ALA A 377 -19.48 -4.97 19.82
N SER A 378 -19.33 -5.21 18.52
CA SER A 378 -20.29 -4.80 17.49
C SER A 378 -21.40 -5.84 17.39
N THR A 379 -22.65 -5.39 17.45
CA THR A 379 -23.86 -6.17 17.17
C THR A 379 -24.85 -5.28 16.41
N ALA A 380 -24.47 -4.92 15.17
CA ALA A 380 -25.13 -3.83 14.42
C ALA A 380 -26.67 -3.99 14.38
N PRO A 381 -27.46 -2.95 14.71
CA PRO A 381 -27.14 -1.52 14.68
C PRO A 381 -26.47 -0.95 15.95
N ASP A 382 -26.08 -1.80 16.89
CA ASP A 382 -25.63 -1.42 18.22
C ASP A 382 -24.14 -1.74 18.43
N PHE A 383 -23.47 -0.91 19.23
CA PHE A 383 -22.15 -1.17 19.81
C PHE A 383 -22.33 -1.29 21.33
N ILE A 384 -21.95 -2.45 21.86
CA ILE A 384 -22.34 -2.91 23.20
C ILE A 384 -21.13 -3.17 24.11
N PHE A 385 -21.37 -3.16 25.42
CA PHE A 385 -20.48 -3.68 26.44
C PHE A 385 -21.17 -4.76 27.25
N ILE A 386 -20.54 -5.93 27.36
CA ILE A 386 -21.00 -7.07 28.16
C ILE A 386 -20.14 -7.10 29.44
N PRO A 387 -20.70 -6.81 30.62
CA PRO A 387 -19.91 -6.68 31.85
C PRO A 387 -19.45 -8.04 32.41
N ASP A 388 -18.22 -8.08 32.91
CA ASP A 388 -17.57 -9.16 33.67
C ASP A 388 -16.57 -8.51 34.63
N ALA A 389 -17.10 -7.89 35.68
CA ALA A 389 -16.34 -7.06 36.61
C ALA A 389 -15.61 -7.89 37.68
N ASP A 390 -16.12 -9.09 38.00
CA ASP A 390 -15.50 -10.01 38.96
C ASP A 390 -14.49 -10.99 38.33
N GLY A 391 -14.56 -11.20 37.00
CA GLY A 391 -13.58 -11.96 36.23
C GLY A 391 -13.77 -13.48 36.29
N ASP A 392 -14.98 -13.97 36.59
CA ASP A 392 -15.32 -15.40 36.58
C ASP A 392 -15.63 -15.97 35.17
N ASP A 393 -15.49 -15.11 34.15
CA ASP A 393 -15.78 -15.36 32.75
C ASP A 393 -17.28 -15.64 32.47
N VAL A 394 -18.20 -15.07 33.26
CA VAL A 394 -19.66 -15.07 33.03
C VAL A 394 -20.15 -13.63 32.99
N PRO A 395 -21.09 -13.26 32.09
CA PRO A 395 -21.70 -11.93 32.11
C PRO A 395 -22.40 -11.61 33.43
N ASP A 396 -22.00 -10.50 34.06
CA ASP A 396 -22.61 -9.94 35.29
C ASP A 396 -24.08 -9.51 35.09
N GLY A 397 -24.50 -9.34 33.83
CA GLY A 397 -25.84 -8.92 33.45
C GLY A 397 -26.00 -8.67 31.96
N GLU A 398 -27.14 -8.10 31.59
CA GLU A 398 -27.52 -7.82 30.20
C GLU A 398 -26.51 -6.90 29.48
N PRO A 399 -26.28 -7.11 28.17
CA PRO A 399 -25.46 -6.21 27.35
C PRO A 399 -25.93 -4.76 27.40
N GLN A 400 -24.98 -3.84 27.58
CA GLN A 400 -25.22 -2.40 27.67
C GLN A 400 -24.95 -1.75 26.31
N VAL A 401 -25.96 -1.13 25.68
CA VAL A 401 -25.74 -0.36 24.44
C VAL A 401 -25.01 0.94 24.77
N LEU A 402 -23.79 1.09 24.24
CA LEU A 402 -22.97 2.29 24.39
C LEU A 402 -23.26 3.29 23.27
N LEU A 403 -23.35 2.80 22.02
CA LEU A 403 -23.68 3.59 20.84
C LEU A 403 -24.68 2.84 19.96
N ASP A 404 -25.61 3.56 19.35
CA ASP A 404 -26.63 3.04 18.43
C ASP A 404 -26.66 3.83 17.10
N GLY A 405 -27.47 3.37 16.15
CA GLY A 405 -27.68 4.04 14.86
C GLY A 405 -26.70 3.64 13.75
N TRP A 406 -25.97 2.54 13.95
CA TRP A 406 -25.16 1.91 12.91
C TRP A 406 -26.03 1.25 11.84
N SER A 407 -25.69 1.42 10.57
CA SER A 407 -26.49 0.90 9.45
C SER A 407 -26.20 -0.57 9.17
N ILE A 408 -27.27 -1.37 9.04
CA ILE A 408 -27.24 -2.79 8.63
C ILE A 408 -27.58 -2.98 7.14
N ARG A 409 -27.47 -1.92 6.33
CA ARG A 409 -27.86 -1.93 4.90
C ARG A 409 -27.03 -2.90 4.06
N ASP A 410 -25.75 -3.01 4.39
CA ASP A 410 -24.82 -3.99 3.86
C ASP A 410 -24.03 -4.62 5.03
N THR A 411 -24.47 -5.79 5.47
CA THR A 411 -23.88 -6.48 6.64
C THR A 411 -22.43 -6.92 6.46
N HIS A 412 -21.87 -6.77 5.26
CA HIS A 412 -20.44 -6.95 4.96
C HIS A 412 -19.54 -5.76 5.35
N GLU A 413 -20.14 -4.62 5.73
CA GLU A 413 -19.46 -3.33 5.92
C GLU A 413 -19.81 -2.69 7.29
N THR A 414 -20.20 -3.50 8.27
CA THR A 414 -20.51 -3.08 9.65
C THR A 414 -19.22 -2.87 10.47
N GLN A 415 -19.36 -2.45 11.73
CA GLN A 415 -18.23 -2.15 12.60
C GLN A 415 -17.42 -3.42 12.84
N ASN A 416 -16.13 -3.38 12.54
CA ASN A 416 -15.26 -4.55 12.64
C ASN A 416 -13.82 -4.14 13.00
N SER A 417 -12.93 -5.13 13.09
CA SER A 417 -11.49 -4.99 13.36
C SER A 417 -11.19 -4.06 14.54
N PHE A 418 -11.69 -4.44 15.71
CA PHE A 418 -11.45 -3.68 16.93
C PHE A 418 -10.01 -3.84 17.40
N MET A 419 -9.47 -2.80 18.04
CA MET A 419 -8.10 -2.79 18.56
C MET A 419 -7.95 -1.76 19.68
N TRP A 420 -7.26 -2.12 20.77
CA TRP A 420 -6.77 -1.15 21.75
C TRP A 420 -5.60 -0.33 21.19
N GLY A 421 -5.81 0.97 21.03
CA GLY A 421 -4.75 1.92 20.65
C GLY A 421 -3.74 2.12 21.77
N HIS A 422 -2.49 2.42 21.39
CA HIS A 422 -1.42 2.70 22.36
C HIS A 422 -1.69 3.97 23.20
N ASP A 423 -2.60 4.85 22.77
CA ASP A 423 -3.08 6.00 23.53
C ASP A 423 -4.05 5.62 24.67
N GLY A 424 -4.77 4.51 24.54
CA GLY A 424 -5.75 3.98 25.49
C GLY A 424 -7.19 3.98 24.99
N TRP A 425 -7.45 4.47 23.78
CA TRP A 425 -8.76 4.42 23.14
C TRP A 425 -9.02 3.03 22.51
N LEU A 426 -10.28 2.61 22.46
CA LEU A 426 -10.71 1.50 21.61
C LEU A 426 -10.94 2.03 20.20
N TYR A 427 -10.29 1.44 19.20
CA TYR A 427 -10.48 1.76 17.79
C TYR A 427 -11.30 0.68 17.09
N GLY A 428 -11.99 1.07 16.01
CA GLY A 428 -12.60 0.14 15.06
C GLY A 428 -12.76 0.80 13.69
N VAL A 429 -13.15 0.01 12.69
CA VAL A 429 -13.42 0.50 11.33
C VAL A 429 -14.89 0.31 10.96
N HIS A 430 -15.35 1.01 9.93
CA HIS A 430 -16.73 0.94 9.42
C HIS A 430 -16.77 1.33 7.94
N GLY A 431 -17.52 0.61 7.10
CA GLY A 431 -17.43 0.71 5.64
C GLY A 431 -18.30 1.79 4.95
N VAL A 432 -18.18 1.85 3.62
CA VAL A 432 -18.64 2.96 2.77
C VAL A 432 -20.09 2.85 2.27
N PHE A 433 -20.68 1.66 2.24
CA PHE A 433 -22.07 1.42 1.84
C PHE A 433 -23.08 1.38 2.99
N ASN A 434 -22.60 1.53 4.24
CA ASN A 434 -23.39 1.69 5.46
C ASN A 434 -23.39 3.16 5.96
N PRO A 435 -24.05 4.12 5.27
CA PRO A 435 -24.23 5.45 5.85
C PRO A 435 -25.02 5.33 7.15
N SER A 436 -24.41 5.74 8.25
CA SER A 436 -24.86 5.53 9.62
C SER A 436 -24.94 6.87 10.36
N LYS A 437 -25.80 6.93 11.39
CA LYS A 437 -25.96 8.12 12.24
C LYS A 437 -25.74 7.71 13.69
N VAL A 438 -24.48 7.80 14.11
CA VAL A 438 -24.03 7.20 15.37
C VAL A 438 -24.17 8.20 16.51
N GLY A 439 -24.69 7.73 17.63
CA GLY A 439 -24.83 8.50 18.86
C GLY A 439 -25.01 7.56 20.04
N LYS A 440 -25.21 8.11 21.24
CA LYS A 440 -25.61 7.31 22.40
C LYS A 440 -27.10 6.98 22.30
N PRO A 441 -27.59 5.94 22.99
CA PRO A 441 -29.01 5.64 23.05
C PRO A 441 -29.85 6.87 23.42
N GLY A 442 -30.77 7.23 22.53
CA GLY A 442 -31.65 8.39 22.69
C GLY A 442 -31.09 9.75 22.19
N THR A 443 -29.88 9.82 21.62
CA THR A 443 -29.39 11.03 20.95
C THR A 443 -30.31 11.43 19.76
N PRO A 444 -30.74 12.70 19.64
CA PRO A 444 -31.52 13.22 18.50
C PRO A 444 -30.84 13.03 17.14
N ASP A 445 -31.62 12.96 16.05
CA ASP A 445 -31.10 12.68 14.70
C ASP A 445 -30.18 13.80 14.16
N GLU A 446 -30.37 15.02 14.64
CA GLU A 446 -29.60 16.21 14.36
C GLU A 446 -28.30 16.34 15.20
N GLU A 447 -28.17 15.57 16.28
CA GLU A 447 -26.99 15.55 17.16
C GLU A 447 -26.08 14.33 16.91
N ARG A 448 -26.52 13.38 16.07
CA ARG A 448 -25.76 12.19 15.67
C ARG A 448 -24.65 12.51 14.68
N ILE A 449 -23.56 11.76 14.79
CA ILE A 449 -22.42 11.86 13.87
C ILE A 449 -22.70 11.02 12.62
N ASP A 450 -22.62 11.64 11.44
CA ASP A 450 -22.67 10.93 10.16
C ASP A 450 -21.40 10.11 9.94
N VAL A 451 -21.54 8.79 9.84
CA VAL A 451 -20.42 7.85 9.63
C VAL A 451 -20.60 7.10 8.32
N ALA A 452 -19.66 7.27 7.40
CA ALA A 452 -19.64 6.63 6.09
C ALA A 452 -18.19 6.42 5.63
N SER A 453 -17.68 5.18 5.72
CA SER A 453 -16.26 4.84 5.59
C SER A 453 -15.37 5.59 6.58
N ALA A 454 -14.98 4.95 7.69
CA ALA A 454 -14.23 5.62 8.75
C ALA A 454 -13.39 4.67 9.61
N ILE A 455 -12.35 5.23 10.23
CA ILE A 455 -11.75 4.72 11.46
C ILE A 455 -12.35 5.55 12.60
N TRP A 456 -12.99 4.89 13.55
CA TRP A 456 -13.63 5.51 14.70
C TRP A 456 -12.94 5.08 15.99
N ARG A 457 -13.12 5.85 17.07
CA ARG A 457 -12.62 5.49 18.40
C ARG A 457 -13.57 5.86 19.52
N TYR A 458 -13.56 5.05 20.58
CA TYR A 458 -14.35 5.21 21.80
C TYR A 458 -13.42 5.17 23.04
N HIS A 459 -13.62 6.09 23.99
CA HIS A 459 -12.80 6.15 25.20
C HIS A 459 -13.53 5.55 26.41
N PRO A 460 -13.03 4.43 26.99
CA PRO A 460 -13.78 3.64 27.97
C PRO A 460 -14.02 4.32 29.31
N LEU A 461 -13.27 5.37 29.66
CA LEU A 461 -13.36 6.06 30.96
C LEU A 461 -14.10 7.40 30.91
N THR A 462 -14.21 8.02 29.74
CA THR A 462 -14.92 9.29 29.55
C THR A 462 -16.20 9.14 28.75
N ASP A 463 -16.43 7.96 28.14
CA ASP A 463 -17.60 7.69 27.30
C ASP A 463 -17.68 8.71 26.14
N ASP A 464 -16.50 9.03 25.57
CA ASP A 464 -16.34 9.88 24.39
C ASP A 464 -16.27 9.01 23.12
N PHE A 465 -16.89 9.47 22.04
CA PHE A 465 -16.84 8.86 20.71
C PHE A 465 -16.44 9.91 19.67
N GLU A 466 -15.43 9.61 18.86
CA GLU A 466 -15.06 10.46 17.71
C GLU A 466 -14.60 9.65 16.50
N ILE A 467 -14.70 10.26 15.31
CA ILE A 467 -14.11 9.74 14.08
C ILE A 467 -12.64 10.18 14.03
N TYR A 468 -11.74 9.21 14.04
CA TYR A 468 -10.29 9.44 14.01
C TYR A 468 -9.80 9.78 12.60
N ALA A 469 -10.37 9.14 11.57
CA ALA A 469 -10.11 9.47 10.16
C ALA A 469 -11.26 9.01 9.25
N TYR A 470 -11.44 9.72 8.14
CA TYR A 470 -12.54 9.51 7.19
C TYR A 470 -12.06 8.89 5.87
N GLY A 471 -12.89 8.06 5.27
CA GLY A 471 -12.69 7.51 3.93
C GLY A 471 -12.06 6.12 3.89
N GLY A 472 -11.99 5.57 2.68
CA GLY A 472 -11.64 4.20 2.36
C GLY A 472 -12.78 3.45 1.65
N SER A 473 -12.80 2.13 1.77
CA SER A 473 -13.68 1.25 1.00
C SER A 473 -14.54 0.40 1.94
N ASN A 474 -14.33 -0.91 1.92
CA ASN A 474 -14.74 -1.82 2.98
C ASN A 474 -13.48 -2.20 3.77
N GLN A 475 -13.21 -1.47 4.85
CA GLN A 475 -12.09 -1.71 5.75
C GLN A 475 -12.35 -3.00 6.55
N TRP A 476 -11.34 -3.86 6.66
CA TRP A 476 -11.41 -5.15 7.36
C TRP A 476 -10.14 -5.46 8.16
N GLY A 477 -9.40 -4.44 8.59
CA GLY A 477 -8.24 -4.64 9.46
C GLY A 477 -7.58 -3.32 9.87
N LEU A 478 -7.10 -3.26 11.10
CA LEU A 478 -6.40 -2.10 11.69
C LEU A 478 -5.30 -2.59 12.65
N ASP A 479 -4.06 -2.13 12.48
CA ASP A 479 -2.96 -2.33 13.45
C ASP A 479 -1.96 -1.16 13.41
N TYR A 480 -1.06 -1.06 14.40
CA TYR A 480 0.04 -0.10 14.43
C TYR A 480 1.42 -0.76 14.55
N ASN A 481 2.46 -0.07 14.07
CA ASN A 481 3.84 -0.55 14.12
C ASN A 481 4.53 -0.29 15.48
N ALA A 482 5.81 -0.66 15.61
CA ALA A 482 6.59 -0.45 16.84
C ALA A 482 6.76 1.03 17.29
N TYR A 483 6.29 1.99 16.49
CA TYR A 483 6.39 3.43 16.70
C TYR A 483 5.01 4.12 16.79
N GLY A 484 3.93 3.34 16.89
CA GLY A 484 2.56 3.85 17.04
C GLY A 484 1.87 4.28 15.74
N GLU A 485 2.49 4.06 14.59
CA GLU A 485 1.94 4.48 13.30
C GLU A 485 0.93 3.45 12.82
N MET A 486 -0.29 3.90 12.53
CA MET A 486 -1.46 3.06 12.28
C MET A 486 -1.65 2.79 10.79
N PHE A 487 -2.10 1.58 10.46
CA PHE A 487 -2.34 1.11 9.10
C PHE A 487 -3.67 0.37 9.02
N MET A 488 -4.42 0.60 7.95
CA MET A 488 -5.65 -0.11 7.64
C MET A 488 -5.54 -0.85 6.30
N THR A 489 -6.25 -1.98 6.18
CA THR A 489 -6.39 -2.73 4.92
C THR A 489 -7.84 -2.72 4.44
N HIS A 490 -8.02 -2.72 3.12
CA HIS A 490 -9.34 -2.61 2.50
C HIS A 490 -9.64 -3.71 1.47
N CYS A 491 -10.87 -4.21 1.51
CA CYS A 491 -11.49 -4.85 0.37
C CYS A 491 -11.76 -3.85 -0.78
N ARG A 492 -11.58 -4.34 -2.01
CA ARG A 492 -11.80 -3.66 -3.30
C ARG A 492 -10.92 -2.40 -3.51
N SER A 493 -9.68 -2.51 -3.07
CA SER A 493 -8.72 -1.41 -2.91
C SER A 493 -8.05 -0.86 -4.19
N ALA A 494 -8.20 -1.56 -5.33
CA ALA A 494 -7.52 -1.23 -6.59
C ALA A 494 -7.76 0.21 -7.08
N TYR A 495 -8.91 0.81 -6.75
CA TYR A 495 -9.27 2.17 -7.14
C TYR A 495 -8.75 3.25 -6.18
N GLY A 496 -8.45 2.88 -4.93
CA GLY A 496 -7.85 3.77 -3.92
C GLY A 496 -6.32 3.86 -4.00
N GLY A 497 -5.70 3.13 -4.93
CA GLY A 497 -4.25 3.02 -5.07
C GLY A 497 -3.63 1.79 -4.40
N GLY A 498 -4.41 0.79 -3.99
CA GLY A 498 -3.92 -0.46 -3.42
C GLY A 498 -4.37 -0.72 -1.97
N PRO A 499 -4.01 -1.89 -1.40
CA PRO A 499 -4.69 -2.47 -0.23
C PRO A 499 -4.36 -1.81 1.09
N VAL A 500 -3.19 -1.20 1.25
CA VAL A 500 -2.70 -0.65 2.51
C VAL A 500 -2.82 0.87 2.53
N THR A 501 -3.36 1.43 3.60
CA THR A 501 -3.37 2.87 3.85
C THR A 501 -2.83 3.17 5.25
N GLN A 502 -1.83 4.05 5.34
CA GLN A 502 -1.41 4.60 6.63
C GLN A 502 -2.48 5.59 7.12
N VAL A 503 -2.94 5.41 8.36
CA VAL A 503 -3.98 6.21 9.00
C VAL A 503 -3.34 7.36 9.78
N PHE A 504 -3.72 8.60 9.46
CA PHE A 504 -3.33 9.80 10.19
C PHE A 504 -4.58 10.41 10.87
N ARG A 505 -4.42 10.94 12.08
CA ARG A 505 -5.51 11.63 12.80
C ARG A 505 -6.07 12.78 11.96
N ASP A 506 -7.39 12.90 11.95
CA ASP A 506 -8.17 13.90 11.23
C ASP A 506 -7.98 13.86 9.68
N ALA A 507 -7.47 12.76 9.10
CA ALA A 507 -7.28 12.63 7.66
C ALA A 507 -8.57 12.29 6.88
N ASN A 508 -8.57 12.60 5.58
CA ASN A 508 -9.61 12.25 4.63
C ASN A 508 -9.01 11.44 3.46
N TYR A 509 -9.51 10.23 3.23
CA TYR A 509 -9.07 9.31 2.20
C TYR A 509 -10.09 9.18 1.05
N TRP A 510 -9.62 8.65 -0.08
CA TRP A 510 -10.44 8.20 -1.21
C TRP A 510 -11.61 7.31 -0.75
N THR A 511 -12.79 7.44 -1.36
CA THR A 511 -13.95 6.56 -1.09
C THR A 511 -14.44 5.77 -2.29
N GLN A 512 -14.80 4.51 -2.08
CA GLN A 512 -15.19 3.60 -3.17
C GLN A 512 -16.47 4.00 -3.91
N ASN A 513 -17.41 4.67 -3.22
CA ASN A 513 -18.64 5.19 -3.82
C ASN A 513 -18.48 6.64 -4.33
N ASN A 514 -17.29 7.23 -4.17
CA ASN A 514 -16.98 8.60 -4.54
C ASN A 514 -17.88 9.64 -3.85
N ARG A 515 -18.27 9.36 -2.60
CA ARG A 515 -18.97 10.25 -1.67
C ARG A 515 -18.10 10.42 -0.45
N HIS A 516 -17.92 11.64 0.03
CA HIS A 516 -17.13 11.95 1.21
C HIS A 516 -18.04 12.59 2.25
N THR A 517 -17.78 12.33 3.54
CA THR A 517 -18.54 12.95 4.64
C THR A 517 -18.30 14.46 4.72
N ASN A 518 -17.10 14.91 4.35
CA ASN A 518 -16.69 16.31 4.38
C ASN A 518 -16.83 16.97 3.00
N ASP A 519 -17.68 18.00 2.89
CA ASP A 519 -18.02 18.69 1.62
C ASP A 519 -16.83 19.41 0.94
N PHE A 520 -15.80 19.74 1.71
CA PHE A 520 -14.55 20.33 1.24
C PHE A 520 -13.62 19.33 0.53
N ILE A 521 -13.95 18.03 0.56
CA ILE A 521 -13.28 17.00 -0.23
C ILE A 521 -13.93 16.92 -1.61
N TYR A 522 -13.10 16.83 -2.66
CA TYR A 522 -13.59 16.73 -4.03
C TYR A 522 -12.84 15.69 -4.87
N SER A 523 -13.59 15.21 -5.85
CA SER A 523 -13.26 14.13 -6.75
C SER A 523 -13.74 14.53 -8.15
N TYR A 524 -12.89 14.51 -9.15
CA TYR A 524 -13.34 14.75 -10.52
C TYR A 524 -14.24 13.61 -11.01
N GLY A 525 -15.29 13.98 -11.77
CA GLY A 525 -16.49 13.19 -12.03
C GLY A 525 -16.35 11.92 -12.88
N THR A 526 -15.22 11.22 -12.88
CA THR A 526 -15.21 9.81 -13.31
C THR A 526 -15.59 8.95 -12.12
N GLY A 527 -16.77 8.32 -12.18
CA GLY A 527 -17.16 7.33 -11.17
C GLY A 527 -16.08 6.27 -11.01
N ALA A 528 -15.95 5.71 -9.80
CA ALA A 528 -14.82 4.92 -9.30
C ALA A 528 -14.53 3.57 -10.00
N PHE A 529 -14.83 3.43 -11.30
CA PHE A 529 -14.65 2.24 -12.12
C PHE A 529 -13.63 2.40 -13.25
N PHE A 530 -13.18 3.61 -13.61
CA PHE A 530 -12.45 3.86 -14.88
C PHE A 530 -11.10 4.61 -14.80
N TYR A 531 -10.54 4.88 -13.62
CA TYR A 531 -9.36 5.76 -13.50
C TYR A 531 -8.02 5.24 -14.08
N GLN A 532 -7.93 3.99 -14.57
CA GLN A 532 -6.69 3.50 -15.21
C GLN A 532 -6.51 3.96 -16.68
N THR A 533 -7.54 4.46 -17.38
CA THR A 533 -7.39 4.83 -18.81
C THR A 533 -6.98 6.28 -19.04
N ASN A 534 -7.18 7.16 -18.05
CA ASN A 534 -6.96 8.60 -18.20
C ASN A 534 -5.66 9.03 -17.52
N ASN A 535 -4.56 8.37 -17.91
CA ASN A 535 -3.22 8.91 -17.75
C ASN A 535 -2.93 9.99 -18.82
N ASP A 536 -3.94 10.84 -19.10
CA ASP A 536 -3.79 12.01 -19.96
C ASP A 536 -2.95 13.02 -19.18
N GLN A 537 -1.72 13.23 -19.62
CA GLN A 537 -0.75 14.19 -19.06
C GLN A 537 -1.22 15.65 -19.09
N ASN A 538 -2.43 15.89 -19.63
CA ASN A 538 -3.11 17.18 -19.72
C ASN A 538 -4.16 17.42 -18.62
N ASN A 539 -4.50 16.43 -17.79
CA ASN A 539 -5.44 16.62 -16.69
C ASN A 539 -4.67 16.94 -15.40
N THR A 540 -4.48 18.24 -15.15
CA THR A 540 -3.52 18.80 -14.17
C THR A 540 -3.94 18.67 -12.70
N ASP A 541 -5.17 18.24 -12.44
CA ASP A 541 -5.84 18.57 -11.18
C ASP A 541 -5.89 17.32 -10.27
N GLU A 542 -4.92 17.20 -9.35
CA GLU A 542 -4.88 16.14 -8.35
C GLU A 542 -6.11 16.23 -7.42
N PRO A 543 -6.75 15.11 -7.03
CA PRO A 543 -7.78 15.13 -5.98
C PRO A 543 -7.19 15.51 -4.63
N ASN A 544 -7.99 16.19 -3.80
CA ASN A 544 -7.52 16.68 -2.50
C ASN A 544 -7.62 15.65 -1.36
N TYR A 545 -8.16 14.45 -1.60
CA TYR A 545 -8.13 13.33 -0.66
C TYR A 545 -6.81 12.55 -0.69
N MET A 546 -6.50 11.86 0.42
CA MET A 546 -5.34 10.95 0.52
C MET A 546 -5.64 9.59 -0.14
N LYS A 547 -4.59 8.91 -0.64
CA LYS A 547 -4.66 7.60 -1.30
C LYS A 547 -3.91 6.54 -0.49
N SER A 548 -4.05 5.28 -0.89
CA SER A 548 -3.26 4.15 -0.36
C SER A 548 -1.75 4.42 -0.45
N ILE A 549 -1.01 3.81 0.46
CA ILE A 549 0.45 3.87 0.50
C ILE A 549 1.12 2.79 -0.38
N ALA A 550 0.35 1.85 -0.93
CA ALA A 550 0.90 0.73 -1.67
C ALA A 550 1.55 1.14 -3.00
N ALA A 551 2.75 0.63 -3.25
CA ALA A 551 3.33 0.55 -4.59
C ALA A 551 2.45 -0.38 -5.43
N TYR A 552 1.84 0.17 -6.48
CA TYR A 552 0.70 -0.46 -7.13
C TYR A 552 1.02 -1.84 -7.75
N GLY A 553 0.23 -2.86 -7.39
CA GLY A 553 0.33 -4.22 -7.95
C GLY A 553 -0.98 -5.02 -7.81
N HIS A 554 -1.56 -5.03 -6.61
CA HIS A 554 -2.67 -5.91 -6.18
C HIS A 554 -4.02 -5.75 -6.91
N GLY A 555 -4.11 -4.91 -7.95
CA GLY A 555 -5.38 -4.50 -8.56
C GLY A 555 -5.51 -4.64 -10.09
N VAL A 556 -4.43 -4.65 -10.86
CA VAL A 556 -4.50 -4.38 -12.32
C VAL A 556 -5.22 -5.49 -13.11
N GLY A 557 -5.06 -6.75 -12.71
CA GLY A 557 -5.64 -7.89 -13.44
C GLY A 557 -7.02 -8.37 -12.96
N GLY A 558 -7.54 -7.83 -11.84
CA GLY A 558 -8.63 -8.44 -11.07
C GLY A 558 -10.03 -7.85 -11.24
N VAL A 559 -10.16 -6.67 -11.84
CA VAL A 559 -11.45 -5.95 -11.91
C VAL A 559 -12.46 -6.71 -12.77
N GLY A 560 -13.49 -7.29 -12.14
CA GLY A 560 -14.67 -7.83 -12.82
C GLY A 560 -14.54 -9.26 -13.39
N LYS A 561 -13.52 -10.03 -12.98
CA LYS A 561 -13.44 -11.48 -13.22
C LYS A 561 -13.68 -12.22 -11.90
N GLY A 562 -14.72 -13.06 -11.83
CA GLY A 562 -15.21 -13.63 -10.56
C GLY A 562 -14.84 -15.11 -10.36
N GLY A 563 -14.54 -15.47 -9.10
CA GLY A 563 -14.24 -16.83 -8.61
C GLY A 563 -12.81 -16.98 -8.06
N MET A 564 -12.61 -17.81 -7.02
CA MET A 564 -11.36 -17.91 -6.24
C MET A 564 -10.11 -18.37 -7.02
N HIS A 565 -10.27 -18.91 -8.23
CA HIS A 565 -9.14 -19.22 -9.13
C HIS A 565 -9.29 -18.56 -10.51
N SER A 566 -10.17 -17.56 -10.64
CA SER A 566 -10.48 -16.90 -11.92
C SER A 566 -9.42 -15.90 -12.40
N THR A 567 -8.45 -15.59 -11.54
CA THR A 567 -7.29 -14.77 -11.87
C THR A 567 -6.00 -15.42 -11.37
N PRO A 568 -5.13 -15.92 -12.27
CA PRO A 568 -3.75 -16.30 -11.94
C PRO A 568 -2.87 -15.04 -11.73
N ASN A 569 -3.42 -14.02 -11.06
CA ASN A 569 -2.71 -12.78 -10.74
C ASN A 569 -1.73 -13.09 -9.62
N MET A 570 -0.46 -12.71 -9.82
CA MET A 570 0.61 -12.89 -8.82
C MET A 570 0.19 -12.44 -7.40
N TRP A 571 -0.52 -11.32 -7.30
CA TRP A 571 -0.92 -10.68 -6.04
C TRP A 571 -2.22 -11.20 -5.38
N GLY A 572 -2.84 -12.27 -5.89
CA GLY A 572 -4.05 -12.88 -5.31
C GLY A 572 -5.38 -12.18 -5.62
N GLY A 573 -5.38 -10.87 -5.86
CA GLY A 573 -6.60 -10.10 -6.17
C GLY A 573 -6.81 -8.92 -5.22
N HIS A 574 -8.01 -8.32 -5.25
CA HIS A 574 -8.29 -7.02 -4.63
C HIS A 574 -9.04 -7.07 -3.29
N SER A 575 -9.21 -8.25 -2.68
CA SER A 575 -10.05 -8.45 -1.50
C SER A 575 -9.18 -8.83 -0.31
N HIS A 576 -8.81 -7.81 0.48
CA HIS A 576 -7.90 -7.92 1.61
C HIS A 576 -8.62 -7.70 2.93
N VAL A 577 -8.37 -8.58 3.90
CA VAL A 577 -9.01 -8.62 5.22
C VAL A 577 -7.98 -9.05 6.28
N GLY A 578 -8.16 -8.62 7.52
CA GLY A 578 -7.16 -8.71 8.59
C GLY A 578 -5.99 -7.75 8.35
N THR A 579 -5.52 -7.11 9.42
CA THR A 579 -4.27 -6.33 9.39
C THR A 579 -3.46 -6.69 10.61
N MET A 580 -2.22 -7.09 10.40
CA MET A 580 -1.24 -7.30 11.46
C MET A 580 0.08 -6.68 11.05
N VAL A 581 0.66 -5.82 11.89
CA VAL A 581 2.07 -5.49 11.83
C VAL A 581 2.80 -6.46 12.75
N TYR A 582 3.63 -7.34 12.20
CA TYR A 582 4.20 -8.43 13.00
C TYR A 582 5.23 -7.90 14.00
N LEU A 583 4.92 -8.04 15.30
CA LEU A 583 5.76 -7.58 16.42
C LEU A 583 5.95 -8.66 17.51
N GLY A 584 5.74 -9.93 17.15
CA GLY A 584 6.17 -11.09 17.93
C GLY A 584 7.69 -11.32 17.85
N ASP A 585 8.18 -12.32 18.58
CA ASP A 585 9.60 -12.73 18.61
C ASP A 585 9.85 -14.18 18.19
N ASN A 586 8.86 -14.82 17.55
CA ASN A 586 8.98 -16.19 17.04
C ASN A 586 9.44 -16.23 15.57
N TRP A 587 8.84 -15.43 14.68
CA TRP A 587 9.25 -15.35 13.28
C TRP A 587 10.60 -14.60 13.14
N PRO A 588 11.40 -14.88 12.08
CA PRO A 588 12.69 -14.21 11.88
C PRO A 588 12.57 -12.68 11.77
N ASP A 589 13.62 -11.96 12.17
CA ASP A 589 13.66 -10.49 12.18
C ASP A 589 13.28 -9.83 10.84
N GLU A 590 13.48 -10.49 9.70
CA GLU A 590 13.06 -9.95 8.39
C GLU A 590 11.54 -9.79 8.25
N TYR A 591 10.75 -10.50 9.06
CA TYR A 591 9.29 -10.38 9.10
C TYR A 591 8.82 -9.30 10.09
N ARG A 592 9.67 -8.87 11.05
CA ARG A 592 9.27 -7.86 12.05
C ARG A 592 9.00 -6.50 11.45
N ASN A 593 8.03 -5.81 12.05
CA ASN A 593 7.62 -4.45 11.71
C ASN A 593 7.16 -4.28 10.25
N GLN A 594 6.77 -5.37 9.58
CA GLN A 594 6.14 -5.40 8.26
C GLN A 594 4.64 -5.71 8.41
N LEU A 595 3.83 -5.31 7.42
CA LEU A 595 2.38 -5.52 7.45
C LEU A 595 2.00 -6.81 6.74
N TYR A 596 1.00 -7.49 7.29
CA TYR A 596 0.43 -8.74 6.80
C TYR A 596 -1.09 -8.63 6.74
N THR A 597 -1.69 -9.22 5.70
CA THR A 597 -3.14 -9.20 5.47
C THR A 597 -3.55 -10.45 4.69
N ASN A 598 -4.71 -11.03 5.01
CA ASN A 598 -5.29 -12.15 4.28
C ASN A 598 -5.85 -11.65 2.94
N ASN A 599 -5.68 -12.43 1.87
CA ASN A 599 -6.28 -12.15 0.56
C ASN A 599 -7.29 -13.23 0.20
N LEU A 600 -8.57 -12.91 0.34
CA LEU A 600 -9.68 -13.86 0.17
C LEU A 600 -9.68 -14.53 -1.21
N HIS A 601 -9.51 -13.75 -2.28
CA HIS A 601 -9.47 -14.31 -3.64
C HIS A 601 -8.13 -14.98 -3.95
N GLY A 602 -7.09 -14.65 -3.18
CA GLY A 602 -5.76 -15.19 -3.37
C GLY A 602 -5.54 -16.51 -2.63
N ALA A 603 -6.33 -16.83 -1.61
CA ALA A 603 -6.06 -17.89 -0.63
C ALA A 603 -4.60 -17.80 -0.10
N GLN A 604 -4.16 -16.59 0.25
CA GLN A 604 -2.77 -16.30 0.64
C GLN A 604 -2.72 -15.19 1.70
N ILE A 605 -1.62 -15.11 2.44
CA ILE A 605 -1.25 -13.90 3.17
C ILE A 605 -0.35 -13.06 2.29
N ASN A 606 -0.69 -11.79 2.07
CA ASN A 606 0.22 -10.82 1.45
C ASN A 606 1.17 -10.25 2.51
N ARG A 607 2.46 -10.12 2.15
CA ARG A 607 3.48 -9.43 2.96
C ARG A 607 3.77 -8.07 2.33
N GLU A 608 3.53 -7.02 3.10
CA GLU A 608 3.63 -5.62 2.69
C GLU A 608 4.83 -4.98 3.39
N ILE A 609 5.93 -4.82 2.65
CA ILE A 609 7.15 -4.22 3.18
C ILE A 609 6.94 -2.72 3.33
N LEU A 610 7.02 -2.23 4.56
CA LEU A 610 6.81 -0.82 4.93
C LEU A 610 8.13 -0.06 4.88
N GLU A 611 8.22 0.93 3.99
CA GLU A 611 9.37 1.82 3.85
C GLU A 611 8.96 3.28 4.10
N GLU A 612 9.77 4.03 4.84
CA GLU A 612 9.60 5.48 4.97
C GLU A 612 9.69 6.17 3.59
N PHE A 613 8.72 7.02 3.28
CA PHE A 613 8.64 7.76 2.03
C PHE A 613 7.79 9.03 2.19
N ASP A 614 8.40 10.20 1.97
CA ASP A 614 7.85 11.51 2.34
C ASP A 614 7.54 11.60 3.86
N SER A 615 6.46 12.25 4.28
CA SER A 615 5.98 12.32 5.66
C SER A 615 5.30 11.07 6.21
N GLY A 616 5.38 9.93 5.52
CA GLY A 616 4.74 8.68 5.92
C GLY A 616 5.41 7.46 5.31
N TYR A 617 4.63 6.43 4.99
CA TYR A 617 5.12 5.18 4.42
C TYR A 617 4.74 4.97 2.95
N ARG A 618 5.45 4.03 2.34
CA ARG A 618 5.04 3.28 1.15
C ARG A 618 5.05 1.80 1.51
N SER A 619 3.99 1.06 1.17
CA SER A 619 4.00 -0.40 1.25
C SER A 619 4.42 -1.01 -0.08
N SER A 620 5.01 -2.20 -0.08
CA SER A 620 5.28 -2.96 -1.31
C SER A 620 5.44 -4.45 -1.03
N SER A 621 4.75 -5.30 -1.77
CA SER A 621 5.07 -6.72 -1.79
C SER A 621 6.25 -7.00 -2.76
N GLN A 622 7.28 -7.70 -2.28
CA GLN A 622 8.54 -7.95 -3.02
C GLN A 622 8.92 -9.45 -3.10
N GLY A 623 8.01 -10.32 -2.64
CA GLY A 623 8.22 -11.75 -2.43
C GLY A 623 8.43 -12.13 -0.97
N ASN A 624 8.56 -13.44 -0.74
CA ASN A 624 8.61 -14.08 0.58
C ASN A 624 7.31 -13.91 1.38
N GLU A 625 6.17 -14.13 0.72
CA GLU A 625 4.88 -14.34 1.36
C GLU A 625 4.96 -15.50 2.37
N PRO A 626 4.26 -15.42 3.52
CA PRO A 626 4.38 -16.41 4.59
C PRO A 626 3.40 -17.59 4.47
N LEU A 627 2.37 -17.48 3.62
CA LEU A 627 1.36 -18.53 3.44
C LEU A 627 0.68 -18.45 2.06
N TYR A 628 0.56 -19.61 1.42
CA TYR A 628 -0.44 -19.91 0.40
C TYR A 628 -1.22 -21.15 0.81
N MET A 629 -2.56 -21.13 0.68
CA MET A 629 -3.45 -22.25 0.92
C MET A 629 -4.08 -22.68 -0.41
N ASP A 630 -4.02 -23.97 -0.73
CA ASP A 630 -4.66 -24.53 -1.93
C ASP A 630 -5.95 -25.29 -1.61
N ASP A 631 -6.83 -24.67 -0.82
CA ASP A 631 -8.16 -25.17 -0.50
C ASP A 631 -9.22 -24.23 -1.09
N GLU A 632 -10.18 -24.77 -1.83
CA GLU A 632 -11.28 -23.99 -2.44
C GLU A 632 -12.33 -23.51 -1.42
N ASN A 633 -12.16 -23.83 -0.14
CA ASN A 633 -12.99 -23.39 0.98
C ASN A 633 -12.28 -22.39 1.91
N TYR A 634 -10.97 -22.14 1.74
CA TYR A 634 -10.22 -21.27 2.65
C TYR A 634 -10.63 -19.80 2.54
N VAL A 635 -11.19 -19.26 3.61
CA VAL A 635 -11.73 -17.89 3.72
C VAL A 635 -11.22 -17.28 5.02
N ALA A 636 -9.91 -16.99 5.07
CA ALA A 636 -9.31 -16.36 6.23
C ALA A 636 -9.71 -14.89 6.40
N VAL A 637 -10.13 -14.51 7.60
CA VAL A 637 -10.75 -13.19 7.87
C VAL A 637 -9.82 -12.25 8.64
N ASP A 638 -9.22 -12.72 9.73
CA ASP A 638 -8.34 -11.95 10.61
C ASP A 638 -7.03 -12.71 10.88
N LEU A 639 -6.03 -12.01 11.43
CA LEU A 639 -4.75 -12.58 11.82
C LEU A 639 -4.07 -11.74 12.91
N LYS A 640 -3.56 -12.38 13.97
CA LYS A 640 -2.91 -11.70 15.12
C LYS A 640 -1.79 -12.58 15.68
N TYR A 641 -0.74 -11.97 16.26
CA TYR A 641 0.32 -12.72 16.97
C TYR A 641 -0.01 -12.90 18.47
N GLY A 642 0.31 -14.08 19.01
CA GLY A 642 -0.02 -14.47 20.39
C GLY A 642 1.08 -14.17 21.42
N PRO A 643 0.89 -14.60 22.69
CA PRO A 643 1.92 -14.52 23.74
C PRO A 643 3.16 -15.37 23.44
N ASP A 644 3.04 -16.38 22.59
CA ASP A 644 4.13 -17.19 22.04
C ASP A 644 4.81 -16.55 20.81
N GLY A 645 4.33 -15.41 20.35
CA GLY A 645 4.83 -14.72 19.17
C GLY A 645 4.49 -15.41 17.84
N ALA A 646 3.87 -16.59 17.83
CA ALA A 646 3.37 -17.20 16.60
C ALA A 646 2.13 -16.45 16.10
N VAL A 647 1.78 -16.61 14.82
CA VAL A 647 0.64 -15.93 14.20
C VAL A 647 -0.54 -16.86 14.08
N TYR A 648 -1.68 -16.43 14.60
CA TYR A 648 -2.94 -17.14 14.55
C TYR A 648 -3.79 -16.55 13.42
N ILE A 649 -4.59 -17.39 12.76
CA ILE A 649 -5.41 -17.04 11.60
C ILE A 649 -6.76 -17.74 11.77
N ASN A 650 -7.87 -17.00 11.75
CA ASN A 650 -9.21 -17.60 11.67
C ASN A 650 -9.65 -17.75 10.22
N ASP A 651 -10.28 -18.88 9.94
CA ASP A 651 -10.78 -19.31 8.64
C ASP A 651 -12.27 -19.61 8.77
N TRP A 652 -13.08 -18.82 8.07
CA TRP A 652 -14.53 -18.97 8.02
C TRP A 652 -14.95 -20.31 7.38
N TYR A 653 -14.07 -20.86 6.52
CA TYR A 653 -14.18 -22.14 5.83
C TYR A 653 -15.49 -22.38 5.07
N ASP A 654 -15.62 -21.74 3.90
CA ASP A 654 -16.78 -21.86 3.01
C ASP A 654 -16.39 -21.66 1.53
N THR A 655 -17.05 -22.40 0.63
CA THR A 655 -17.03 -22.15 -0.82
C THR A 655 -17.53 -20.76 -1.23
N GLN A 656 -18.24 -20.08 -0.33
CA GLN A 656 -18.90 -18.81 -0.57
C GLN A 656 -18.05 -17.62 -0.10
N HIS A 657 -18.07 -16.55 -0.89
CA HIS A 657 -17.37 -15.31 -0.60
C HIS A 657 -18.33 -14.11 -0.64
N CYS A 658 -17.80 -12.91 -0.43
CA CYS A 658 -18.55 -11.67 -0.21
C CYS A 658 -19.72 -11.41 -1.19
N HIS A 659 -20.75 -10.72 -0.68
CA HIS A 659 -21.96 -10.23 -1.35
C HIS A 659 -23.06 -11.26 -1.63
N ASN A 660 -23.11 -12.38 -0.92
CA ASN A 660 -24.24 -13.31 -1.02
C ASN A 660 -25.24 -13.16 0.12
N ARG A 661 -26.51 -12.91 -0.22
CA ARG A 661 -27.59 -12.58 0.73
C ARG A 661 -28.51 -13.76 1.05
N ASP A 662 -28.41 -14.85 0.30
CA ASP A 662 -29.14 -16.09 0.56
C ASP A 662 -28.53 -16.75 1.81
N THR A 663 -29.33 -17.05 2.83
CA THR A 663 -28.88 -17.53 4.14
C THR A 663 -28.55 -19.02 4.14
N GLU A 664 -29.17 -19.78 3.24
CA GLU A 664 -29.21 -21.25 3.25
C GLU A 664 -27.99 -21.89 2.59
N ILE A 665 -27.21 -21.10 1.85
CA ILE A 665 -26.03 -21.55 1.11
C ILE A 665 -24.77 -21.63 1.97
N TRP A 666 -24.75 -20.89 3.09
CA TRP A 666 -23.58 -20.71 3.94
C TRP A 666 -23.45 -21.92 4.86
N ASN A 667 -22.27 -22.51 4.92
CA ASN A 667 -22.07 -23.68 5.75
C ASN A 667 -21.90 -23.30 7.23
N ARG A 668 -22.95 -23.55 8.03
CA ARG A 668 -23.01 -23.24 9.47
C ARG A 668 -22.29 -24.26 10.36
N SER A 669 -21.78 -25.36 9.81
CA SER A 669 -21.09 -26.41 10.59
C SER A 669 -19.57 -26.33 10.59
N ASN A 670 -18.98 -25.42 9.81
CA ASN A 670 -17.54 -25.41 9.54
C ASN A 670 -16.87 -24.13 10.05
N GLY A 671 -15.57 -24.20 10.30
CA GLY A 671 -14.72 -23.09 10.72
C GLY A 671 -13.44 -23.59 11.36
N ARG A 672 -12.33 -22.86 11.19
CA ARG A 672 -11.01 -23.28 11.66
C ARG A 672 -10.21 -22.11 12.21
N ILE A 673 -9.27 -22.41 13.10
CA ILE A 673 -8.22 -21.49 13.52
C ILE A 673 -6.88 -22.23 13.42
N TYR A 674 -5.92 -21.60 12.78
CA TYR A 674 -4.58 -22.15 12.56
C TYR A 674 -3.52 -21.31 13.26
N ARG A 675 -2.37 -21.91 13.57
CA ARG A 675 -1.17 -21.29 14.13
C ARG A 675 0.02 -21.50 13.20
N LEU A 676 0.58 -20.40 12.69
CA LEU A 676 1.75 -20.34 11.83
C LEU A 676 2.97 -19.91 12.66
N SER A 677 3.86 -20.86 12.91
CA SER A 677 5.05 -20.70 13.75
C SER A 677 6.35 -20.88 12.96
N TYR A 678 7.44 -20.32 13.46
CA TYR A 678 8.80 -20.57 13.00
C TYR A 678 9.57 -21.32 14.11
N GLN A 679 10.39 -22.31 13.72
CA GLN A 679 11.00 -23.27 14.64
C GLN A 679 9.93 -23.94 15.55
N PRO A 680 9.15 -24.90 15.03
CA PRO A 680 7.88 -25.37 15.62
C PRO A 680 7.93 -25.90 17.06
N ASN A 681 9.13 -26.17 17.60
CA ASN A 681 9.34 -26.52 19.01
C ASN A 681 9.38 -25.32 19.97
N TYR A 682 9.11 -24.08 19.50
CA TYR A 682 9.05 -22.90 20.37
C TYR A 682 7.81 -22.98 21.28
N LYS A 683 8.05 -23.05 22.59
CA LYS A 683 6.99 -23.14 23.60
C LYS A 683 6.48 -21.75 24.02
N PRO A 684 5.16 -21.54 24.11
CA PRO A 684 4.55 -20.37 24.72
C PRO A 684 5.16 -19.99 26.07
N ARG A 685 5.27 -18.69 26.33
CA ARG A 685 5.49 -18.17 27.69
C ARG A 685 4.12 -17.95 28.33
N LYS A 686 3.82 -18.66 29.43
CA LYS A 686 2.59 -18.41 30.19
C LYS A 686 2.52 -16.93 30.61
N ALA A 687 1.41 -16.29 30.31
CA ALA A 687 1.14 -14.91 30.68
C ALA A 687 -0.05 -14.85 31.64
N ASP A 688 0.04 -13.97 32.64
CA ASP A 688 -1.11 -13.57 33.47
C ASP A 688 -0.88 -12.12 33.89
N MET A 689 -1.37 -11.19 33.06
CA MET A 689 -1.22 -9.76 33.27
C MET A 689 -2.01 -9.28 34.49
N GLY A 690 -3.16 -9.91 34.79
CA GLY A 690 -3.97 -9.62 35.96
C GLY A 690 -3.25 -9.97 37.27
N ALA A 691 -2.52 -11.09 37.30
CA ALA A 691 -1.71 -11.49 38.44
C ALA A 691 -0.37 -10.75 38.55
N ALA A 692 0.16 -10.19 37.45
CA ALA A 692 1.47 -9.54 37.43
C ALA A 692 1.58 -8.36 38.42
N THR A 693 2.72 -8.23 39.09
CA THR A 693 3.02 -7.05 39.91
C THR A 693 3.37 -5.83 39.05
N GLU A 694 3.28 -4.63 39.62
CA GLU A 694 3.72 -3.40 38.94
C GLU A 694 5.20 -3.47 38.49
N ALA A 695 6.06 -4.24 39.18
CA ALA A 695 7.44 -4.44 38.74
C ALA A 695 7.51 -5.29 37.46
N GLU A 696 6.75 -6.38 37.38
CA GLU A 696 6.68 -7.24 36.19
C GLU A 696 6.03 -6.50 35.01
N LEU A 697 4.96 -5.72 35.25
CA LEU A 697 4.36 -4.85 34.24
C LEU A 697 5.38 -3.85 33.66
N PHE A 698 6.25 -3.26 34.50
CA PHE A 698 7.33 -2.38 34.03
C PHE A 698 8.33 -3.13 33.13
N ASP A 699 8.74 -4.34 33.53
CA ASP A 699 9.73 -5.13 32.79
C ASP A 699 9.16 -5.58 31.41
N TYR A 700 7.87 -5.95 31.35
CA TYR A 700 7.16 -6.30 30.10
C TYR A 700 7.11 -5.18 29.05
N LEU A 701 7.25 -3.91 29.44
CA LEU A 701 7.34 -2.80 28.47
C LEU A 701 8.57 -2.93 27.55
N SER A 702 9.58 -3.68 27.98
CA SER A 702 10.84 -3.86 27.25
C SER A 702 10.96 -5.17 26.45
N ASP A 703 9.96 -6.06 26.53
CA ASP A 703 9.99 -7.40 25.91
C ASP A 703 10.11 -7.33 24.37
N SER A 704 10.68 -8.37 23.78
CA SER A 704 10.78 -8.53 22.33
C SER A 704 9.44 -8.84 21.69
N ASN A 705 8.61 -9.69 22.31
CA ASN A 705 7.24 -9.91 21.86
C ASN A 705 6.35 -8.75 22.38
N GLU A 706 5.91 -7.89 21.47
CA GLU A 706 5.12 -6.71 21.84
C GLU A 706 3.74 -7.03 22.39
N TRP A 707 3.28 -8.28 22.27
CA TRP A 707 2.10 -8.78 22.97
C TRP A 707 2.20 -8.48 24.47
N PHE A 708 3.36 -8.72 25.10
CA PHE A 708 3.58 -8.42 26.52
C PHE A 708 3.55 -6.92 26.80
N SER A 709 4.17 -6.10 25.95
CA SER A 709 4.20 -4.65 26.17
C SER A 709 2.84 -4.00 25.95
N ARG A 710 2.06 -4.45 24.95
CA ARG A 710 0.70 -3.95 24.66
C ARG A 710 -0.27 -4.33 25.78
N HIS A 711 -0.26 -5.59 26.22
CA HIS A 711 -1.12 -6.01 27.33
C HIS A 711 -0.69 -5.41 28.68
N SER A 712 0.61 -5.19 28.93
CA SER A 712 1.06 -4.42 30.10
C SER A 712 0.56 -2.98 30.07
N GLN A 713 0.66 -2.29 28.93
CA GLN A 713 0.12 -0.93 28.75
C GLN A 713 -1.41 -0.85 28.90
N HIS A 714 -2.13 -1.91 28.52
CA HIS A 714 -3.57 -2.03 28.75
C HIS A 714 -3.86 -2.25 30.24
N GLU A 715 -3.21 -3.23 30.87
CA GLU A 715 -3.40 -3.58 32.28
C GLU A 715 -3.07 -2.44 33.25
N ILE A 716 -2.01 -1.66 32.97
CA ILE A 716 -1.71 -0.44 33.73
C ILE A 716 -2.92 0.51 33.73
N ARG A 717 -3.59 0.69 32.57
CA ARG A 717 -4.78 1.54 32.46
C ARG A 717 -5.99 0.94 33.16
N GLN A 718 -6.21 -0.38 33.07
CA GLN A 718 -7.30 -1.06 33.80
C GLN A 718 -7.17 -0.85 35.31
N ARG A 719 -5.98 -1.00 35.88
CA ARG A 719 -5.73 -0.78 37.31
C ARG A 719 -5.86 0.68 37.72
N LEU A 720 -5.48 1.62 36.87
CA LEU A 720 -5.70 3.05 37.13
C LEU A 720 -7.21 3.38 37.13
N ALA A 721 -7.97 2.82 36.19
CA ALA A 721 -9.43 2.96 36.12
C ALA A 721 -10.13 2.39 37.36
N LYS A 722 -9.71 1.21 37.84
CA LYS A 722 -10.21 0.60 39.08
C LYS A 722 -9.65 1.22 40.37
N ASN A 723 -8.71 2.18 40.27
CA ASN A 723 -7.98 2.76 41.41
C ASN A 723 -7.24 1.69 42.26
N GLU A 724 -6.68 0.68 41.60
CA GLU A 724 -5.95 -0.46 42.17
C GLU A 724 -4.41 -0.31 42.05
N PHE A 725 -3.94 0.69 41.29
CA PHE A 725 -2.51 0.97 41.10
C PHE A 725 -1.90 1.62 42.36
N LYS A 726 -0.89 0.98 42.97
CA LYS A 726 -0.47 1.29 44.35
C LYS A 726 0.37 2.57 44.49
N ASN A 727 1.23 2.86 43.52
CA ASN A 727 2.11 4.03 43.56
C ASN A 727 2.48 4.49 42.14
N LYS A 728 1.59 5.29 41.53
CA LYS A 728 1.78 5.80 40.17
C LYS A 728 2.96 6.76 40.05
N GLU A 729 3.24 7.54 41.11
CA GLU A 729 4.33 8.51 41.15
C GLU A 729 5.69 7.81 41.08
N ALA A 730 5.92 6.80 41.93
CA ALA A 730 7.15 6.00 41.91
C ALA A 730 7.30 5.12 40.67
N PHE A 731 6.22 4.90 39.92
CA PHE A 731 6.26 4.25 38.60
C PHE A 731 6.69 5.25 37.52
N ALA A 732 6.10 6.46 37.51
CA ALA A 732 6.49 7.55 36.62
C ALA A 732 7.98 7.95 36.79
N ASP A 733 8.46 8.04 38.04
CA ASP A 733 9.87 8.32 38.39
C ASP A 733 10.85 7.30 37.78
N LYS A 734 10.43 6.04 37.58
CA LYS A 734 11.23 5.00 36.92
C LYS A 734 11.17 5.09 35.39
N LEU A 735 10.06 5.56 34.85
CA LEU A 735 9.80 5.65 33.42
C LEU A 735 10.47 6.86 32.75
N GLU A 736 10.40 8.07 33.33
CA GLU A 736 10.98 9.28 32.69
C GLU A 736 12.47 9.10 32.31
N PRO A 737 13.35 8.53 33.17
CA PRO A 737 14.74 8.28 32.80
C PRO A 737 14.90 7.33 31.61
N LYS A 738 13.99 6.37 31.42
CA LYS A 738 14.02 5.42 30.29
C LYS A 738 13.62 6.09 28.98
N VAL A 739 12.59 6.92 29.00
CA VAL A 739 12.18 7.70 27.80
C VAL A 739 13.32 8.58 27.29
N LEU A 740 14.09 9.17 28.22
CA LEU A 740 15.19 10.08 27.91
C LEU A 740 16.55 9.37 27.67
N ASP A 741 16.66 8.05 27.86
CA ASP A 741 17.91 7.32 27.64
C ASP A 741 18.11 6.98 26.15
N LYS A 742 18.97 7.76 25.49
CA LYS A 742 19.36 7.60 24.08
C LYS A 742 20.14 6.30 23.78
N LYS A 743 20.46 5.48 24.79
CA LYS A 743 21.08 4.16 24.61
C LYS A 743 20.08 3.03 24.42
N LEU A 744 18.80 3.27 24.70
CA LEU A 744 17.74 2.30 24.51
C LEU A 744 17.23 2.36 23.07
N GLU A 745 16.76 1.21 22.56
CA GLU A 745 16.15 1.12 21.24
C GLU A 745 14.92 2.02 21.13
N LEU A 746 14.69 2.60 19.96
CA LEU A 746 13.63 3.61 19.77
C LEU A 746 12.24 3.08 20.14
N ALA A 747 11.93 1.83 19.77
CA ALA A 747 10.69 1.16 20.15
C ALA A 747 10.52 1.03 21.67
N GLN A 748 11.60 0.71 22.41
CA GLN A 748 11.55 0.67 23.88
C GLN A 748 11.29 2.06 24.45
N ARG A 749 11.99 3.09 23.97
CA ARG A 749 11.78 4.49 24.40
C ARG A 749 10.33 4.95 24.14
N PHE A 750 9.75 4.56 23.00
CA PHE A 750 8.35 4.81 22.66
C PHE A 750 7.39 4.12 23.63
N ARG A 751 7.56 2.81 23.91
CA ARG A 751 6.69 2.07 24.84
C ARG A 751 6.76 2.60 26.28
N TYR A 752 7.93 3.05 26.74
CA TYR A 752 8.07 3.73 28.03
C TYR A 752 7.37 5.10 28.04
N LEU A 753 7.37 5.84 26.92
CA LEU A 753 6.66 7.12 26.80
C LEU A 753 5.14 6.92 26.85
N VAL A 754 4.64 5.87 26.19
CA VAL A 754 3.23 5.44 26.26
C VAL A 754 2.84 5.10 27.70
N ALA A 755 3.65 4.31 28.41
CA ALA A 755 3.38 3.97 29.81
C ALA A 755 3.46 5.20 30.74
N LEU A 756 4.36 6.16 30.46
CA LEU A 756 4.50 7.39 31.23
C LEU A 756 3.29 8.32 31.05
N TYR A 757 2.72 8.35 29.84
CA TYR A 757 1.44 9.02 29.57
C TYR A 757 0.29 8.34 30.33
N ALA A 758 0.20 7.01 30.28
CA ALA A 758 -0.86 6.26 30.93
C ALA A 758 -0.99 6.55 32.44
N VAL A 759 0.13 6.75 33.15
CA VAL A 759 0.14 7.09 34.59
C VAL A 759 0.03 8.60 34.90
N ASP A 760 -0.22 9.45 33.92
CA ASP A 760 -0.21 10.92 34.04
C ASP A 760 1.14 11.48 34.55
N GLY A 761 2.24 10.87 34.09
CA GLY A 761 3.59 11.14 34.58
C GLY A 761 4.39 12.18 33.81
N ILE A 762 3.87 12.73 32.70
CA ILE A 762 4.62 13.65 31.83
C ILE A 762 4.43 15.11 32.28
N SER A 763 5.43 15.66 32.98
CA SER A 763 5.40 17.08 33.35
C SER A 763 5.51 18.02 32.13
N VAL A 764 5.03 19.27 32.25
CA VAL A 764 5.23 20.32 31.22
C VAL A 764 6.73 20.51 30.88
N GLY A 765 7.61 20.39 31.87
CA GLY A 765 9.06 20.43 31.66
C GLY A 765 9.58 19.23 30.87
N SER A 766 8.99 18.04 31.07
CA SER A 766 9.30 16.81 30.35
C SER A 766 8.82 16.88 28.91
N TYR A 767 7.57 17.31 28.66
CA TYR A 767 7.06 17.58 27.30
C TYR A 767 7.98 18.53 26.51
N LYS A 768 8.47 19.61 27.14
CA LYS A 768 9.43 20.54 26.50
C LYS A 768 10.82 19.95 26.22
N LYS A 769 11.19 18.81 26.83
CA LYS A 769 12.37 18.01 26.42
C LYS A 769 12.00 17.10 25.24
N LEU A 770 10.85 16.41 25.32
CA LEU A 770 10.40 15.44 24.30
C LEU A 770 10.14 16.09 22.94
N LEU A 771 9.54 17.29 22.91
CA LEU A 771 9.38 18.11 21.70
C LEU A 771 10.72 18.55 21.07
N ARG A 772 11.84 18.37 21.77
CA ARG A 772 13.21 18.66 21.30
C ARG A 772 14.07 17.40 21.20
N ASP A 773 13.48 16.21 21.28
CA ASP A 773 14.22 14.96 21.07
C ASP A 773 14.71 14.86 19.63
N GLU A 774 15.83 14.18 19.41
CA GLU A 774 16.38 13.99 18.06
C GLU A 774 15.50 13.05 17.22
N GLN A 775 14.80 12.11 17.88
CA GLN A 775 13.98 11.10 17.23
C GLN A 775 12.58 11.65 16.91
N ALA A 776 12.22 11.63 15.62
CA ALA A 776 10.95 12.17 15.13
C ALA A 776 9.72 11.48 15.76
N VAL A 777 9.79 10.16 15.96
CA VAL A 777 8.78 9.36 16.67
C VAL A 777 8.47 9.93 18.07
N ILE A 778 9.49 10.28 18.85
CA ILE A 778 9.32 10.84 20.21
C ILE A 778 8.69 12.23 20.15
N ARG A 779 9.08 13.07 19.19
CA ARG A 779 8.47 14.40 18.97
C ARG A 779 6.99 14.27 18.58
N ARG A 780 6.67 13.39 17.63
CA ARG A 780 5.28 13.11 17.20
C ARG A 780 4.40 12.61 18.35
N GLN A 781 4.88 11.64 19.11
CA GLN A 781 4.10 11.09 20.23
C GLN A 781 3.88 12.12 21.35
N ALA A 782 4.87 12.98 21.60
CA ALA A 782 4.69 14.11 22.52
C ALA A 782 3.64 15.11 22.00
N ILE A 783 3.63 15.44 20.70
CA ILE A 783 2.58 16.28 20.10
C ILE A 783 1.20 15.61 20.26
N GLN A 784 1.07 14.32 19.96
CA GLN A 784 -0.17 13.55 20.14
C GLN A 784 -0.67 13.69 21.58
N PHE A 785 0.12 13.31 22.58
CA PHE A 785 -0.27 13.36 24.00
C PHE A 785 -0.52 14.76 24.58
N ILE A 786 0.07 15.82 24.02
CA ILE A 786 -0.28 17.21 24.38
C ILE A 786 -1.65 17.61 23.79
N THR A 787 -2.04 17.04 22.65
CA THR A 787 -3.23 17.45 21.87
C THR A 787 -4.42 16.49 21.99
N GLU A 788 -4.24 15.35 22.64
CA GLU A 788 -5.33 14.55 23.23
C GLU A 788 -5.89 15.20 24.51
N GLN A 789 -5.12 16.08 25.16
CA GLN A 789 -5.60 16.89 26.29
C GLN A 789 -6.37 18.12 25.80
N ALA A 790 -7.22 18.67 26.68
CA ALA A 790 -8.00 19.86 26.39
C ALA A 790 -7.14 21.04 25.88
N ILE A 791 -7.67 21.83 24.93
CA ILE A 791 -6.98 22.97 24.27
C ILE A 791 -6.40 23.99 25.28
N GLY A 792 -6.95 24.07 26.50
CA GLY A 792 -6.38 24.87 27.59
C GLY A 792 -4.96 24.45 28.02
N PHE A 793 -4.66 23.15 27.97
CA PHE A 793 -3.34 22.60 28.28
C PHE A 793 -2.35 22.80 27.13
N SER A 794 -2.75 22.50 25.89
CA SER A 794 -1.89 22.57 24.70
C SER A 794 -1.38 23.99 24.42
N LYS A 795 -2.12 25.02 24.84
CA LYS A 795 -1.71 26.44 24.80
C LYS A 795 -0.33 26.75 25.41
N GLN A 796 0.15 25.92 26.34
CA GLN A 796 1.49 26.07 26.96
C GLN A 796 2.66 25.77 26.00
N PHE A 797 2.35 25.23 24.82
CA PHE A 797 3.30 24.75 23.80
C PHE A 797 3.15 25.45 22.44
N ASN A 798 2.33 26.52 22.34
CA ASN A 798 2.12 27.25 21.09
C ASN A 798 3.42 27.71 20.42
N GLY A 799 4.38 28.21 21.20
CA GLY A 799 5.69 28.62 20.69
C GLY A 799 6.52 27.45 20.16
N GLU A 800 6.46 26.29 20.82
CA GLU A 800 7.07 25.06 20.33
C GLU A 800 6.39 24.57 19.04
N PHE A 801 5.05 24.60 18.93
CA PHE A 801 4.35 24.18 17.71
C PHE A 801 4.62 25.10 16.50
N LEU A 802 4.71 26.43 16.71
CA LEU A 802 5.10 27.37 15.66
C LEU A 802 6.55 27.17 15.21
N ASP A 803 7.47 26.95 16.16
CA ASP A 803 8.88 26.63 15.84
C ASP A 803 8.98 25.33 15.03
N MET A 804 8.22 24.30 15.41
CA MET A 804 8.21 23.02 14.68
C MET A 804 7.57 23.13 13.29
N ALA A 805 6.49 23.92 13.14
CA ALA A 805 5.89 24.23 11.85
C ALA A 805 6.90 24.90 10.88
N ALA A 806 7.70 25.83 11.40
CA ALA A 806 8.70 26.57 10.63
C ALA A 806 10.00 25.79 10.39
N ASN A 807 10.47 25.03 11.38
CA ASN A 807 11.87 24.61 11.46
C ASN A 807 12.08 23.09 11.59
N ASP A 808 11.08 22.27 11.92
CA ASP A 808 11.33 20.83 12.15
C ASP A 808 11.83 20.14 10.87
N PRO A 809 12.99 19.44 10.91
CA PRO A 809 13.54 18.79 9.73
C PRO A 809 12.70 17.61 9.25
N ALA A 810 11.97 16.93 10.13
CA ALA A 810 11.31 15.68 9.83
C ALA A 810 9.91 15.90 9.24
N ALA A 811 9.63 15.28 8.09
CA ALA A 811 8.40 15.52 7.33
C ALA A 811 7.15 14.94 8.02
N ASP A 812 7.31 13.79 8.67
CA ASP A 812 6.32 13.15 9.54
C ASP A 812 5.89 14.05 10.72
N VAL A 813 6.84 14.77 11.35
CA VAL A 813 6.55 15.76 12.39
C VAL A 813 5.79 16.95 11.82
N ARG A 814 6.18 17.46 10.64
CA ARG A 814 5.44 18.54 9.97
C ARG A 814 4.02 18.11 9.59
N LEU A 815 3.81 16.89 9.10
CA LEU A 815 2.47 16.32 8.86
C LEU A 815 1.63 16.27 10.15
N MET A 816 2.25 15.84 11.26
CA MET A 816 1.59 15.83 12.57
C MET A 816 1.22 17.23 13.05
N ILE A 817 2.06 18.25 12.84
CA ILE A 817 1.73 19.64 13.14
C ILE A 817 0.58 20.16 12.24
N ALA A 818 0.58 19.79 10.95
CA ALA A 818 -0.49 20.18 10.03
C ALA A 818 -1.86 19.62 10.44
N SER A 819 -1.94 18.37 10.94
CA SER A 819 -3.22 17.76 11.33
C SER A 819 -3.90 18.50 12.49
N LEU A 820 -3.10 19.02 13.44
CA LEU A 820 -3.60 19.77 14.60
C LEU A 820 -4.49 20.97 14.22
N THR A 821 -4.20 21.57 13.06
CA THR A 821 -4.77 22.84 12.63
C THR A 821 -6.27 22.76 12.31
N GLN A 822 -6.81 21.56 12.11
CA GLN A 822 -8.24 21.33 11.94
C GLN A 822 -9.01 21.70 13.21
N ASN A 823 -8.89 20.88 14.26
CA ASN A 823 -9.76 20.97 15.45
C ASN A 823 -9.01 20.86 16.81
N ARG A 824 -7.68 20.68 16.82
CA ARG A 824 -6.91 20.38 18.06
C ARG A 824 -6.19 21.61 18.66
N LEU A 825 -6.27 22.76 17.99
CA LEU A 825 -5.67 24.03 18.40
C LEU A 825 -6.70 25.18 18.40
N ASP A 826 -6.30 26.32 18.94
CA ASP A 826 -7.02 27.58 18.75
C ASP A 826 -6.97 28.01 17.27
N LYS A 827 -8.09 28.55 16.75
CA LYS A 827 -8.22 28.92 15.32
C LYS A 827 -7.20 29.97 14.87
N ALA A 828 -6.78 30.90 15.73
CA ALA A 828 -5.77 31.88 15.37
C ALA A 828 -4.40 31.21 15.16
N LEU A 829 -3.98 30.35 16.09
CA LEU A 829 -2.79 29.53 15.96
C LEU A 829 -2.84 28.59 14.75
N SER A 830 -3.98 27.95 14.49
CA SER A 830 -4.16 27.11 13.29
C SER A 830 -3.89 27.90 12.02
N GLU A 831 -4.45 29.11 11.89
CA GLU A 831 -4.24 29.95 10.70
C GLU A 831 -2.77 30.40 10.56
N GLU A 832 -2.10 30.73 11.67
CA GLU A 832 -0.68 31.10 11.69
C GLU A 832 0.25 29.93 11.27
N ILE A 833 0.00 28.72 11.79
CA ILE A 833 0.72 27.50 11.39
C ILE A 833 0.50 27.19 9.90
N ILE A 834 -0.74 27.22 9.42
CA ILE A 834 -1.04 26.97 8.00
C ILE A 834 -0.32 28.00 7.12
N SER A 835 -0.44 29.29 7.46
CA SER A 835 0.16 30.39 6.69
C SER A 835 1.68 30.28 6.61
N THR A 836 2.32 29.75 7.65
CA THR A 836 3.76 29.45 7.69
C THR A 836 4.10 28.25 6.79
N MET A 837 3.36 27.15 6.92
CA MET A 837 3.67 25.89 6.25
C MET A 837 3.34 25.87 4.75
N ILE A 838 2.35 26.63 4.27
CA ILE A 838 2.04 26.73 2.83
C ILE A 838 3.10 27.53 2.04
N GLN A 839 3.95 28.31 2.71
CA GLN A 839 5.05 29.06 2.09
C GLN A 839 6.37 28.25 2.06
N ASP A 840 6.43 27.13 2.77
CA ASP A 840 7.63 26.29 2.89
C ASP A 840 7.73 25.29 1.71
N PRO A 841 8.73 25.42 0.81
CA PRO A 841 8.87 24.56 -0.35
C PRO A 841 9.19 23.10 0.00
N ARG A 842 9.62 22.79 1.24
CA ARG A 842 9.83 21.41 1.71
C ARG A 842 8.53 20.60 1.75
N ASN A 843 7.38 21.26 1.83
CA ASN A 843 6.07 20.62 1.91
C ASN A 843 5.43 20.39 0.54
N THR A 844 5.90 21.07 -0.52
CA THR A 844 5.23 21.11 -1.84
C THR A 844 5.16 19.77 -2.57
N GLN A 845 6.18 18.93 -2.43
CA GLN A 845 6.29 17.62 -3.12
C GLN A 845 5.84 16.45 -2.24
N ASP A 846 5.46 16.70 -0.99
CA ASP A 846 5.03 15.68 -0.05
C ASP A 846 3.61 15.19 -0.39
N ARG A 847 3.37 13.87 -0.35
CA ARG A 847 2.07 13.27 -0.70
C ARG A 847 0.91 13.69 0.21
N PHE A 848 1.19 14.03 1.48
CA PHE A 848 0.20 14.16 2.55
C PHE A 848 0.13 15.57 3.14
N ILE A 849 1.26 16.24 3.41
CA ILE A 849 1.29 17.56 4.09
C ILE A 849 0.41 18.59 3.36
N PRO A 850 0.48 18.78 2.02
CA PRO A 850 -0.38 19.72 1.31
C PRO A 850 -1.88 19.48 1.47
N LYS A 851 -2.28 18.21 1.55
CA LYS A 851 -3.69 17.80 1.71
C LYS A 851 -4.15 18.03 3.15
N MET A 852 -3.31 17.69 4.13
CA MET A 852 -3.58 17.94 5.55
C MET A 852 -3.68 19.45 5.87
N LEU A 853 -2.81 20.28 5.29
CA LEU A 853 -2.89 21.74 5.38
C LEU A 853 -4.18 22.29 4.75
N TRP A 854 -4.64 21.71 3.64
CA TRP A 854 -5.94 22.06 3.06
C TRP A 854 -7.10 21.74 4.01
N TYR A 855 -7.11 20.54 4.63
CA TYR A 855 -8.18 20.17 5.57
C TYR A 855 -8.27 21.15 6.75
N GLY A 856 -7.11 21.56 7.29
CA GLY A 856 -7.03 22.62 8.30
C GLY A 856 -7.56 23.98 7.82
N TYR A 857 -7.28 24.34 6.56
CA TYR A 857 -7.61 25.65 6.01
C TYR A 857 -9.06 25.81 5.54
N ALA A 858 -9.73 24.72 5.15
CA ALA A 858 -11.07 24.73 4.57
C ALA A 858 -12.07 25.58 5.41
N GLN A 859 -12.00 25.49 6.74
CA GLN A 859 -12.86 26.23 7.68
C GLN A 859 -12.77 27.77 7.59
N PHE A 860 -11.71 28.33 7.00
CA PHE A 860 -11.49 29.78 6.89
C PHE A 860 -11.98 30.36 5.55
N VAL A 861 -12.11 29.55 4.50
CA VAL A 861 -12.34 29.99 3.11
C VAL A 861 -13.58 30.88 2.96
N ALA A 862 -14.70 30.49 3.59
CA ALA A 862 -15.95 31.25 3.56
C ALA A 862 -15.81 32.65 4.20
N GLN A 863 -14.93 32.80 5.21
CA GLN A 863 -14.78 34.04 5.98
C GLN A 863 -13.81 35.05 5.34
N LYS A 864 -12.85 34.58 4.54
CA LYS A 864 -11.86 35.45 3.88
C LYS A 864 -12.44 36.26 2.73
N SER A 865 -11.93 37.49 2.55
CA SER A 865 -12.22 38.33 1.39
C SER A 865 -11.50 37.83 0.13
N SER A 866 -12.01 38.22 -1.05
CA SER A 866 -11.37 37.92 -2.35
C SER A 866 -9.92 38.43 -2.43
N LYS A 867 -9.58 39.48 -1.67
CA LYS A 867 -8.21 40.02 -1.60
C LYS A 867 -7.29 39.09 -0.81
N GLU A 868 -7.67 38.70 0.40
CA GLU A 868 -6.88 37.79 1.25
C GLU A 868 -6.69 36.44 0.58
N LEU A 869 -7.76 35.88 0.01
CA LEU A 869 -7.71 34.62 -0.75
C LEU A 869 -6.72 34.72 -1.91
N LYS A 870 -6.75 35.81 -2.68
CA LYS A 870 -5.78 36.04 -3.75
C LYS A 870 -4.34 36.09 -3.23
N GLU A 871 -4.07 36.84 -2.17
CA GLU A 871 -2.72 37.00 -1.60
C GLU A 871 -2.16 35.67 -1.06
N ILE A 872 -3.02 34.84 -0.47
CA ILE A 872 -2.70 33.48 -0.02
C ILE A 872 -2.45 32.55 -1.23
N MET A 873 -3.31 32.57 -2.24
CA MET A 873 -3.17 31.71 -3.44
C MET A 873 -1.99 32.09 -4.33
N GLU A 874 -1.59 33.38 -4.34
CA GLU A 874 -0.41 33.87 -5.05
C GLU A 874 0.92 33.58 -4.31
N SER A 875 0.87 33.19 -3.02
CA SER A 875 2.06 32.88 -2.20
C SER A 875 2.22 31.40 -1.83
N ALA A 876 1.12 30.64 -1.79
CA ALA A 876 1.12 29.20 -1.51
C ALA A 876 1.98 28.41 -2.52
N GLN A 877 2.92 27.63 -2.01
CA GLN A 877 3.76 26.73 -2.81
C GLN A 877 3.01 25.46 -3.28
N PRO A 878 2.17 24.80 -2.47
CA PRO A 878 1.46 23.59 -2.91
C PRO A 878 0.27 23.90 -3.83
N GLN A 879 0.32 23.43 -5.08
CA GLN A 879 -0.71 23.70 -6.09
C GLN A 879 -2.12 23.18 -5.70
N ILE A 880 -2.18 22.06 -4.96
CA ILE A 880 -3.44 21.46 -4.48
C ILE A 880 -4.24 22.40 -3.55
N PHE A 881 -3.56 23.34 -2.88
CA PHE A 881 -4.19 24.34 -2.03
C PHE A 881 -5.01 25.32 -2.89
N ASN A 882 -4.45 25.73 -4.02
CA ASN A 882 -5.11 26.62 -4.97
C ASN A 882 -6.29 25.93 -5.66
N SER A 883 -6.15 24.69 -6.12
CA SER A 883 -7.29 23.97 -6.73
C SER A 883 -8.41 23.71 -5.73
N SER A 884 -8.09 23.41 -4.47
CA SER A 884 -9.09 23.17 -3.43
C SER A 884 -9.83 24.44 -3.00
N ILE A 885 -9.14 25.59 -2.87
CA ILE A 885 -9.79 26.88 -2.67
C ILE A 885 -10.68 27.21 -3.89
N VAL A 886 -10.17 27.01 -5.12
CA VAL A 886 -10.95 27.27 -6.34
C VAL A 886 -12.23 26.44 -6.38
N HIS A 887 -12.17 25.14 -6.10
CA HIS A 887 -13.32 24.24 -6.09
C HIS A 887 -14.34 24.57 -4.98
N THR A 888 -13.85 24.89 -3.77
CA THR A 888 -14.72 25.25 -2.63
C THR A 888 -15.45 26.56 -2.91
N LEU A 889 -14.72 27.59 -3.35
CA LEU A 889 -15.31 28.86 -3.75
C LEU A 889 -16.22 28.73 -4.96
N SER A 890 -15.92 27.85 -5.93
CA SER A 890 -16.81 27.67 -7.08
C SER A 890 -18.17 27.20 -6.59
N LYS A 891 -18.25 26.20 -5.70
CA LYS A 891 -19.49 25.76 -5.05
C LYS A 891 -20.18 26.88 -4.24
N GLU A 892 -19.50 27.45 -3.25
CA GLU A 892 -20.12 28.24 -2.18
C GLU A 892 -20.21 29.75 -2.43
N SER A 893 -19.27 30.32 -3.18
CA SER A 893 -19.09 31.79 -3.32
C SER A 893 -18.38 32.14 -4.63
N PRO A 894 -18.94 31.79 -5.80
CA PRO A 894 -18.27 31.91 -7.10
C PRO A 894 -17.92 33.36 -7.46
N GLU A 895 -18.62 34.34 -6.88
CA GLU A 895 -18.30 35.76 -7.04
C GLU A 895 -16.91 36.14 -6.52
N LYS A 896 -16.40 35.45 -5.49
CA LYS A 896 -15.02 35.66 -5.01
C LYS A 896 -13.99 35.26 -6.05
N LEU A 897 -14.23 34.15 -6.80
CA LEU A 897 -13.36 33.73 -7.90
C LEU A 897 -13.29 34.77 -9.02
N TYR A 898 -14.41 35.42 -9.32
CA TYR A 898 -14.46 36.47 -10.33
C TYR A 898 -13.60 37.68 -9.92
N ASP A 899 -13.61 38.07 -8.65
CA ASP A 899 -12.75 39.16 -8.21
C ASP A 899 -11.27 38.73 -8.17
N ILE A 900 -10.95 37.48 -7.81
CA ILE A 900 -9.58 36.95 -7.82
C ILE A 900 -8.99 36.93 -9.23
N VAL A 901 -9.68 36.35 -10.24
CA VAL A 901 -9.14 36.23 -11.62
C VAL A 901 -8.87 37.58 -12.28
N ASN A 902 -9.66 38.61 -11.94
CA ASN A 902 -9.50 39.96 -12.48
C ASN A 902 -8.42 40.78 -11.76
N ASN A 903 -8.18 40.56 -10.46
CA ASN A 903 -7.21 41.32 -9.66
C ASN A 903 -5.88 40.60 -9.41
N SER A 904 -5.74 39.36 -9.88
CA SER A 904 -4.47 38.63 -9.94
C SER A 904 -3.67 39.01 -11.18
N ASN A 905 -2.35 38.84 -11.13
CA ASN A 905 -1.47 38.81 -12.31
C ASN A 905 -0.82 37.43 -12.53
N HIS A 906 -1.17 36.44 -11.70
CA HIS A 906 -0.56 35.12 -11.70
C HIS A 906 -1.24 34.20 -12.72
N GLY A 907 -0.60 34.02 -13.89
CA GLY A 907 -1.21 33.36 -15.06
C GLY A 907 -1.73 31.94 -14.80
N GLN A 908 -0.99 31.14 -14.03
CA GLN A 908 -1.42 29.79 -13.63
C GLN A 908 -2.71 29.81 -12.78
N LEU A 909 -2.83 30.78 -11.86
CA LEU A 909 -4.01 30.93 -11.01
C LEU A 909 -5.23 31.36 -11.83
N LYS A 910 -5.06 32.31 -12.77
CA LYS A 910 -6.14 32.67 -13.70
C LYS A 910 -6.58 31.49 -14.55
N SER A 911 -5.63 30.73 -15.08
CA SER A 911 -5.89 29.54 -15.89
C SER A 911 -6.69 28.49 -15.11
N LEU A 912 -6.31 28.23 -13.86
CA LEU A 912 -7.02 27.31 -12.96
C LEU A 912 -8.47 27.76 -12.69
N ILE A 913 -8.68 29.03 -12.34
CA ILE A 913 -10.03 29.56 -12.10
C ILE A 913 -10.90 29.43 -13.35
N ILE A 914 -10.40 29.84 -14.52
CA ILE A 914 -11.13 29.75 -15.79
C ILE A 914 -11.44 28.28 -16.15
N LYS A 915 -10.50 27.36 -15.90
CA LYS A 915 -10.71 25.92 -16.11
C LYS A 915 -11.84 25.39 -15.25
N GLN A 916 -11.90 25.76 -13.96
CA GLN A 916 -12.98 25.33 -13.06
C GLN A 916 -14.32 25.95 -13.43
N LEU A 917 -14.37 27.27 -13.67
CA LEU A 917 -15.61 27.95 -14.05
C LEU A 917 -16.24 27.36 -15.32
N TRP A 918 -15.41 27.00 -16.30
CA TRP A 918 -15.87 26.25 -17.47
C TRP A 918 -16.38 24.86 -17.10
N ASN A 919 -15.66 24.10 -16.26
CA ASN A 919 -16.07 22.75 -15.88
C ASN A 919 -17.47 22.78 -15.23
N ASP A 920 -17.68 23.60 -14.19
CA ASP A 920 -18.96 23.77 -13.48
C ASP A 920 -20.14 24.06 -14.43
N LEU A 921 -19.95 24.99 -15.37
CA LEU A 921 -20.97 25.38 -16.36
C LEU A 921 -21.19 24.30 -17.44
N SER A 922 -20.15 23.54 -17.77
CA SER A 922 -20.23 22.46 -18.76
C SER A 922 -20.87 21.19 -18.19
N GLU A 923 -20.66 20.89 -16.91
CA GLU A 923 -21.28 19.74 -16.22
C GLU A 923 -22.75 20.00 -15.87
N GLY A 924 -23.23 21.23 -16.05
CA GLY A 924 -24.65 21.55 -15.91
C GLY A 924 -25.12 21.58 -14.46
N GLN A 925 -24.25 21.99 -13.53
CA GLN A 925 -24.67 22.28 -12.17
C GLN A 925 -25.63 23.47 -12.20
N ASP A 926 -26.90 23.23 -11.85
CA ASP A 926 -27.94 24.25 -11.85
C ASP A 926 -27.55 25.40 -10.91
N ARG A 927 -27.33 26.59 -11.50
CA ARG A 927 -27.09 27.82 -10.76
C ARG A 927 -27.89 28.96 -11.37
N GLU A 928 -28.79 29.52 -10.58
CA GLU A 928 -29.56 30.74 -10.91
C GLU A 928 -28.67 32.02 -10.92
N PHE A 929 -27.36 31.87 -10.73
CA PHE A 929 -26.41 32.95 -10.42
C PHE A 929 -25.56 33.39 -11.62
N VAL A 930 -26.22 33.84 -12.70
CA VAL A 930 -25.54 34.48 -13.84
C VAL A 930 -25.73 36.00 -13.77
N ASN A 931 -24.78 36.70 -13.13
CA ASN A 931 -24.77 38.17 -13.09
C ASN A 931 -24.25 38.74 -14.43
N ALA A 932 -24.95 39.71 -15.02
CA ALA A 932 -24.54 40.37 -16.26
C ALA A 932 -23.17 41.08 -16.15
N ASP A 933 -22.83 41.62 -14.98
CA ASP A 933 -21.54 42.29 -14.73
C ASP A 933 -20.36 41.31 -14.75
N TRP A 934 -20.59 40.04 -14.38
CA TRP A 934 -19.55 39.01 -14.40
C TRP A 934 -19.05 38.72 -15.81
N TRP A 935 -19.95 38.63 -16.79
CA TRP A 935 -19.57 38.46 -18.19
C TRP A 935 -18.76 39.63 -18.74
N GLN A 936 -19.06 40.85 -18.30
CA GLN A 936 -18.28 42.04 -18.67
C GLN A 936 -16.88 42.01 -18.04
N LYS A 937 -16.75 41.55 -16.78
CA LYS A 937 -15.46 41.32 -16.13
C LYS A 937 -14.65 40.22 -16.86
N LEU A 938 -15.23 39.06 -17.18
CA LEU A 938 -14.53 37.98 -17.91
C LEU A 938 -13.98 38.44 -19.26
N LYS A 939 -14.74 39.25 -20.03
CA LYS A 939 -14.29 39.85 -21.30
C LYS A 939 -13.08 40.78 -21.17
N GLN A 940 -12.81 41.29 -19.97
CA GLN A 940 -11.64 42.13 -19.67
C GLN A 940 -10.42 41.33 -19.19
N THR A 941 -10.53 40.01 -19.09
CA THR A 941 -9.41 39.15 -18.66
C THR A 941 -8.30 39.16 -19.71
N ASP A 942 -7.09 39.51 -19.31
CA ASP A 942 -5.91 39.46 -20.16
C ASP A 942 -5.59 38.01 -20.56
N VAL A 943 -5.94 37.66 -21.80
CA VAL A 943 -5.73 36.35 -22.41
C VAL A 943 -4.24 35.98 -22.53
N THR A 944 -3.33 36.95 -22.53
CA THR A 944 -1.88 36.70 -22.70
C THR A 944 -1.24 36.04 -21.48
N LEU A 945 -1.90 36.12 -20.32
CA LEU A 945 -1.48 35.47 -19.08
C LEU A 945 -1.99 34.03 -18.93
N LEU A 946 -2.82 33.55 -19.86
CA LEU A 946 -3.49 32.25 -19.77
C LEU A 946 -2.77 31.16 -20.58
N ASP A 947 -2.83 29.91 -20.13
CA ASP A 947 -2.43 28.77 -20.96
C ASP A 947 -3.44 28.50 -22.10
N GLU A 948 -3.01 27.81 -23.17
CA GLU A 948 -3.81 27.58 -24.38
C GLU A 948 -5.18 26.94 -24.10
N ASN A 949 -5.27 26.07 -23.08
CA ASN A 949 -6.52 25.41 -22.67
C ASN A 949 -7.45 26.41 -21.97
N ALA A 950 -6.94 27.19 -21.03
CA ALA A 950 -7.69 28.27 -20.39
C ALA A 950 -8.11 29.38 -21.37
N GLN A 951 -7.29 29.72 -22.36
CA GLN A 951 -7.68 30.64 -23.45
C GLN A 951 -8.88 30.10 -24.23
N SER A 952 -8.84 28.82 -24.64
CA SER A 952 -9.96 28.20 -25.36
C SER A 952 -11.24 28.19 -24.52
N LYS A 953 -11.13 27.80 -23.23
CA LYS A 953 -12.27 27.80 -22.31
C LYS A 953 -12.84 29.20 -22.08
N LEU A 954 -12.00 30.22 -21.93
CA LEU A 954 -12.44 31.62 -21.81
C LEU A 954 -13.16 32.10 -23.07
N GLN A 955 -12.69 31.74 -24.27
CA GLN A 955 -13.40 32.07 -25.51
C GLN A 955 -14.78 31.41 -25.57
N ASP A 956 -14.91 30.13 -25.18
CA ASP A 956 -16.22 29.48 -25.12
C ASP A 956 -17.15 30.10 -24.05
N LEU A 957 -16.61 30.53 -22.89
CA LEU A 957 -17.35 31.32 -21.89
C LEU A 957 -17.83 32.67 -22.43
N ILE A 958 -16.98 33.40 -23.17
CA ILE A 958 -17.35 34.67 -23.80
C ILE A 958 -18.44 34.45 -24.85
N ILE A 959 -18.34 33.42 -25.68
CA ILE A 959 -19.37 33.04 -26.67
C ILE A 959 -20.71 32.71 -25.98
N LEU A 960 -20.70 32.00 -24.85
CA LEU A 960 -21.92 31.77 -24.06
C LEU A 960 -22.56 33.08 -23.61
N SER A 961 -21.75 34.06 -23.20
CA SER A 961 -22.23 35.36 -22.71
C SER A 961 -22.83 36.26 -23.79
N ASP A 962 -22.26 36.30 -25.00
CA ASP A 962 -22.68 37.23 -26.05
C ASP A 962 -23.99 36.80 -26.74
N ASN A 963 -24.44 35.56 -26.54
CA ASN A 963 -25.68 35.04 -27.12
C ASN A 963 -26.96 35.42 -26.34
N ASN A 964 -26.85 36.14 -25.21
CA ASN A 964 -27.91 36.97 -24.60
C ASN A 964 -29.31 36.35 -24.38
N GLY A 965 -29.44 35.03 -24.35
CA GLY A 965 -30.72 34.34 -24.24
C GLY A 965 -30.67 32.89 -23.76
N LEU A 966 -29.50 32.40 -23.32
CA LEU A 966 -29.34 31.08 -22.73
C LEU A 966 -29.61 31.22 -21.22
N THR A 967 -30.82 30.85 -20.78
CA THR A 967 -31.32 31.16 -19.43
C THR A 967 -31.34 29.95 -18.49
N ASN A 968 -31.02 28.75 -19.00
CA ASN A 968 -30.80 27.56 -18.20
C ASN A 968 -29.79 26.60 -18.85
N VAL A 969 -29.40 25.55 -18.11
CA VAL A 969 -28.44 24.52 -18.54
C VAL A 969 -28.83 23.81 -19.85
N GLY A 970 -30.13 23.69 -20.14
CA GLY A 970 -30.67 23.10 -21.37
C GLY A 970 -30.22 23.83 -22.64
N ASP A 971 -30.00 25.14 -22.56
CA ASP A 971 -29.53 25.95 -23.68
C ASP A 971 -28.04 25.70 -24.00
N ILE A 972 -27.21 25.45 -22.98
CA ILE A 972 -25.79 25.07 -23.13
C ILE A 972 -25.67 23.66 -23.73
N ARG A 973 -26.52 22.73 -23.29
CA ARG A 973 -26.74 21.41 -23.89
C ARG A 973 -27.14 21.54 -25.37
N GLN A 974 -28.10 22.40 -25.68
CA GLN A 974 -28.55 22.61 -27.06
C GLN A 974 -27.46 23.24 -27.96
N MET A 975 -26.61 24.12 -27.41
CA MET A 975 -25.45 24.66 -28.13
C MET A 975 -24.38 23.59 -28.42
N ARG A 976 -24.08 22.70 -27.45
CA ARG A 976 -23.17 21.56 -27.66
C ARG A 976 -23.66 20.63 -28.76
N ILE A 977 -24.95 20.30 -28.75
CA ILE A 977 -25.61 19.52 -29.81
C ILE A 977 -25.47 20.21 -31.17
N ASN A 978 -25.58 21.54 -31.24
CA ASN A 978 -25.45 22.30 -32.48
C ASN A 978 -24.01 22.39 -32.99
N LYS A 979 -23.01 22.59 -32.10
CA LYS A 979 -21.57 22.48 -32.45
C LYS A 979 -21.23 21.07 -32.93
N GLY A 980 -21.80 20.03 -32.32
CA GLY A 980 -21.65 18.63 -32.76
C GLY A 980 -22.21 18.38 -34.15
N LYS A 981 -23.43 18.86 -34.42
CA LYS A 981 -24.03 18.83 -35.76
C LYS A 981 -23.14 19.53 -36.80
N GLN A 982 -22.52 20.67 -36.47
CA GLN A 982 -21.60 21.36 -37.38
C GLN A 982 -20.27 20.61 -37.60
N ALA A 983 -19.62 20.14 -36.54
CA ALA A 983 -18.36 19.40 -36.64
C ALA A 983 -18.53 18.09 -37.43
N PHE A 984 -19.61 17.34 -37.18
CA PHE A 984 -19.92 16.14 -37.95
C PHE A 984 -20.36 16.45 -39.39
N ALA A 985 -21.04 17.58 -39.63
CA ALA A 985 -21.35 18.04 -40.99
C ALA A 985 -20.07 18.37 -41.78
N MET A 986 -19.03 18.90 -41.15
CA MET A 986 -17.72 19.12 -41.80
C MET A 986 -17.07 17.78 -42.20
N CYS A 987 -17.03 16.79 -41.29
CA CYS A 987 -16.57 15.44 -41.64
C CYS A 987 -17.41 14.80 -42.77
N ALA A 988 -18.74 14.94 -42.74
CA ALA A 988 -19.61 14.46 -43.81
C ALA A 988 -19.38 15.19 -45.14
N THR A 989 -19.01 16.48 -45.11
CA THR A 989 -18.72 17.27 -46.31
C THR A 989 -17.38 16.89 -46.94
N CYS A 990 -16.39 16.44 -46.16
CA CYS A 990 -15.17 15.81 -46.66
C CYS A 990 -15.43 14.45 -47.34
N HIS A 991 -16.57 13.81 -47.08
CA HIS A 991 -17.02 12.56 -47.70
C HIS A 991 -18.18 12.79 -48.66
N GLN A 992 -17.93 13.58 -49.72
CA GLN A 992 -18.94 13.94 -50.73
C GLN A 992 -19.58 12.72 -51.45
N PRO A 993 -20.84 12.86 -51.91
CA PRO A 993 -21.81 11.77 -51.87
C PRO A 993 -21.88 10.93 -53.15
N ASN A 994 -20.80 10.22 -53.50
CA ASN A 994 -20.77 9.30 -54.64
C ASN A 994 -20.18 7.90 -54.36
N SER A 995 -20.04 7.50 -53.09
CA SER A 995 -19.82 6.10 -52.69
C SER A 995 -20.92 5.63 -51.74
N ALA A 996 -21.71 4.65 -52.18
CA ALA A 996 -22.87 4.15 -51.44
C ALA A 996 -22.46 3.22 -50.27
N GLY A 997 -21.99 3.79 -49.16
CA GLY A 997 -21.57 3.06 -47.95
C GLY A 997 -22.19 3.63 -46.68
N ALA A 998 -23.18 2.95 -46.09
CA ALA A 998 -23.71 3.31 -44.77
C ALA A 998 -22.93 2.61 -43.64
N GLY A 999 -22.69 3.34 -42.55
CA GLY A 999 -22.05 2.86 -41.31
C GLY A 999 -23.03 2.28 -40.28
N PRO A 1000 -22.62 2.12 -39.00
CA PRO A 1000 -23.37 1.42 -37.94
C PRO A 1000 -24.61 2.16 -37.41
N SER A 1001 -25.55 1.44 -36.79
CA SER A 1001 -26.78 2.03 -36.23
C SER A 1001 -26.58 2.49 -34.79
N LEU A 1002 -27.39 3.45 -34.36
CA LEU A 1002 -27.20 4.07 -33.05
C LEU A 1002 -27.62 3.16 -31.89
N LYS A 1003 -28.42 2.11 -32.15
CA LYS A 1003 -28.67 1.07 -31.16
C LYS A 1003 -27.44 0.20 -30.92
N GLU A 1004 -26.62 -0.01 -31.94
CA GLU A 1004 -25.34 -0.74 -31.82
C GLU A 1004 -24.25 0.15 -31.20
N ILE A 1005 -24.27 1.46 -31.49
CA ILE A 1005 -23.39 2.45 -30.83
C ILE A 1005 -23.79 2.65 -29.36
N SER A 1006 -25.09 2.72 -29.03
CA SER A 1006 -25.55 2.87 -27.64
C SER A 1006 -25.40 1.59 -26.82
N LEU A 1007 -25.45 0.39 -27.42
CA LEU A 1007 -25.15 -0.88 -26.75
C LEU A 1007 -23.67 -1.06 -26.37
N LEU A 1008 -22.77 -0.19 -26.86
CA LEU A 1008 -21.37 -0.12 -26.42
C LEU A 1008 -21.17 0.68 -25.13
N TYR A 1009 -22.17 1.48 -24.70
CA TYR A 1009 -22.05 2.46 -23.60
C TYR A 1009 -23.24 2.49 -22.61
N SER A 1010 -24.38 1.89 -22.95
CA SER A 1010 -25.39 1.48 -21.95
C SER A 1010 -24.83 0.31 -21.13
N HIS A 1011 -25.24 0.23 -19.85
CA HIS A 1011 -24.54 -0.54 -18.81
C HIS A 1011 -24.14 -1.98 -19.18
N PRO A 1012 -23.02 -2.49 -18.62
CA PRO A 1012 -22.61 -3.88 -18.81
C PRO A 1012 -23.59 -4.83 -18.10
N ASP A 1013 -24.59 -5.35 -18.82
CA ASP A 1013 -25.30 -6.56 -18.40
C ASP A 1013 -24.31 -7.75 -18.50
N PRO A 1014 -24.00 -8.45 -17.39
CA PRO A 1014 -23.07 -9.58 -17.40
C PRO A 1014 -23.49 -10.74 -18.32
N LYS A 1015 -24.75 -10.79 -18.75
CA LYS A 1015 -25.32 -11.91 -19.53
C LYS A 1015 -25.00 -11.88 -21.02
N HIS A 1016 -24.30 -10.88 -21.56
CA HIS A 1016 -24.13 -10.68 -23.01
C HIS A 1016 -22.66 -10.67 -23.50
N LYS A 1017 -22.02 -11.85 -23.51
CA LYS A 1017 -20.65 -12.08 -24.01
C LYS A 1017 -20.39 -11.67 -25.48
N ASN A 1018 -21.42 -11.38 -26.28
CA ASN A 1018 -21.29 -11.07 -27.70
C ASN A 1018 -20.76 -9.64 -28.01
N ASN A 1019 -20.81 -8.70 -27.05
CA ASN A 1019 -20.44 -7.30 -27.31
C ASN A 1019 -18.94 -7.07 -27.58
N LEU A 1020 -18.04 -7.93 -27.08
CA LEU A 1020 -16.59 -7.71 -27.20
C LEU A 1020 -16.08 -7.85 -28.64
N LYS A 1021 -16.64 -8.81 -29.39
CA LYS A 1021 -16.29 -9.02 -30.81
C LYS A 1021 -16.76 -7.83 -31.66
N LEU A 1022 -17.99 -7.37 -31.43
CA LEU A 1022 -18.57 -6.20 -32.11
C LEU A 1022 -17.70 -4.95 -31.91
N LYS A 1023 -17.21 -4.73 -30.68
CA LYS A 1023 -16.32 -3.62 -30.32
C LYS A 1023 -14.98 -3.69 -31.07
N THR A 1024 -14.37 -4.87 -31.16
CA THR A 1024 -13.12 -5.08 -31.91
C THR A 1024 -13.32 -4.87 -33.41
N ASP A 1025 -14.38 -5.43 -33.99
CA ASP A 1025 -14.67 -5.32 -35.43
C ASP A 1025 -14.94 -3.85 -35.84
N LEU A 1026 -15.61 -3.06 -34.99
CA LEU A 1026 -15.83 -1.62 -35.22
C LEU A 1026 -14.53 -0.81 -35.17
N ILE A 1027 -13.65 -1.10 -34.20
CA ILE A 1027 -12.33 -0.46 -34.09
C ILE A 1027 -11.44 -0.82 -35.29
N GLN A 1028 -11.51 -2.05 -35.79
CA GLN A 1028 -10.80 -2.46 -37.01
C GLN A 1028 -11.36 -1.77 -38.27
N TRP A 1029 -12.67 -1.53 -38.35
CA TRP A 1029 -13.28 -0.75 -39.44
C TRP A 1029 -12.81 0.70 -39.44
N ILE A 1030 -12.83 1.38 -38.28
CA ILE A 1030 -12.32 2.76 -38.12
C ILE A 1030 -10.83 2.83 -38.52
N LYS A 1031 -10.02 1.83 -38.14
CA LYS A 1031 -8.60 1.76 -38.50
C LYS A 1031 -8.32 1.42 -39.98
N LYS A 1032 -9.25 0.77 -40.69
CA LYS A 1032 -9.08 0.32 -42.09
C LYS A 1032 -10.42 0.36 -42.87
N PRO A 1033 -10.90 1.54 -43.32
CA PRO A 1033 -12.24 1.74 -43.88
C PRO A 1033 -12.49 1.13 -45.29
N GLY A 1034 -11.71 0.13 -45.72
CA GLY A 1034 -11.67 -0.37 -47.10
C GLY A 1034 -12.07 -1.84 -47.34
N LYS A 1035 -12.64 -2.54 -46.36
CA LYS A 1035 -13.12 -3.95 -46.54
C LYS A 1035 -14.65 -4.03 -46.68
N LYS A 1036 -15.12 -5.00 -47.48
CA LYS A 1036 -16.48 -5.07 -48.03
C LYS A 1036 -17.60 -5.31 -47.00
N ARG A 1037 -18.81 -4.93 -47.41
CA ARG A 1037 -20.02 -4.66 -46.59
C ARG A 1037 -20.97 -5.86 -46.44
N ASP A 1038 -20.56 -7.03 -46.92
CA ASP A 1038 -21.47 -8.11 -47.36
C ASP A 1038 -22.12 -8.91 -46.20
N GLN A 1039 -22.09 -8.41 -44.95
CA GLN A 1039 -22.52 -9.12 -43.74
C GLN A 1039 -23.63 -8.44 -42.91
N TYR A 1040 -24.02 -7.18 -43.19
CA TYR A 1040 -24.90 -6.41 -42.28
C TYR A 1040 -26.00 -5.58 -43.00
N PRO A 1041 -27.28 -6.00 -42.98
CA PRO A 1041 -28.39 -5.30 -43.64
C PRO A 1041 -29.26 -4.40 -42.72
N SER A 1042 -29.75 -3.28 -43.30
CA SER A 1042 -30.85 -2.37 -42.86
C SER A 1042 -30.60 -1.34 -41.72
N MET A 1043 -30.73 -0.02 -42.02
CA MET A 1043 -30.63 1.11 -41.06
C MET A 1043 -31.41 2.38 -41.50
N PRO A 1044 -31.85 3.26 -40.56
CA PRO A 1044 -32.67 4.46 -40.83
C PRO A 1044 -31.87 5.80 -41.02
N PRO A 1045 -32.54 6.92 -41.39
CA PRO A 1045 -31.86 8.19 -41.77
C PRO A 1045 -31.41 9.10 -40.61
N PHE A 1046 -30.28 9.80 -40.80
CA PHE A 1046 -29.66 10.72 -39.82
C PHE A 1046 -30.50 11.91 -39.31
N ALA A 1047 -31.67 12.20 -39.88
CA ALA A 1047 -32.53 13.28 -39.39
C ALA A 1047 -33.33 12.90 -38.12
N SER A 1048 -33.24 11.65 -37.66
CA SER A 1048 -34.02 11.10 -36.54
C SER A 1048 -33.21 10.78 -35.28
N LEU A 1049 -32.06 11.44 -35.07
CA LEU A 1049 -31.21 11.20 -33.89
C LEU A 1049 -31.70 11.99 -32.67
N ASP A 1050 -31.56 11.42 -31.47
CA ASP A 1050 -31.81 12.13 -30.22
C ASP A 1050 -30.67 13.10 -29.83
N ALA A 1051 -30.94 13.92 -28.83
CA ALA A 1051 -30.07 14.96 -28.31
C ALA A 1051 -28.80 14.43 -27.61
N GLU A 1052 -28.91 13.31 -26.89
CA GLU A 1052 -27.89 12.79 -25.99
C GLU A 1052 -26.75 12.11 -26.77
N VAL A 1053 -27.10 11.43 -27.87
CA VAL A 1053 -26.11 10.82 -28.77
C VAL A 1053 -25.24 11.87 -29.48
N TYR A 1054 -25.76 13.08 -29.76
CA TYR A 1054 -24.95 14.17 -30.30
C TYR A 1054 -23.90 14.68 -29.29
N GLU A 1055 -24.21 14.70 -28.00
CA GLU A 1055 -23.27 15.15 -26.96
C GLU A 1055 -22.09 14.18 -26.79
N GLN A 1056 -22.37 12.87 -26.79
CA GLN A 1056 -21.34 11.84 -26.68
C GLN A 1056 -20.37 11.86 -27.88
N LEU A 1057 -20.88 12.14 -29.09
CA LEU A 1057 -20.05 12.31 -30.30
C LEU A 1057 -19.16 13.57 -30.25
N VAL A 1058 -19.64 14.66 -29.63
CA VAL A 1058 -18.83 15.88 -29.42
C VAL A 1058 -17.69 15.63 -28.45
N ALA A 1059 -17.99 15.06 -27.29
CA ALA A 1059 -16.99 14.76 -26.27
C ALA A 1059 -15.88 13.85 -26.83
N TYR A 1060 -16.26 12.84 -27.63
CA TYR A 1060 -15.31 11.98 -28.33
C TYR A 1060 -14.43 12.75 -29.33
N MET A 1061 -15.00 13.60 -30.19
CA MET A 1061 -14.22 14.36 -31.18
C MET A 1061 -13.27 15.39 -30.56
N GLN A 1062 -13.67 16.04 -29.46
CA GLN A 1062 -12.81 16.99 -28.74
C GLN A 1062 -11.58 16.28 -28.15
N ASN A 1063 -11.76 15.09 -27.57
CA ASN A 1063 -10.66 14.28 -27.05
C ASN A 1063 -9.80 13.65 -28.16
N PHE A 1064 -10.37 13.34 -29.34
CA PHE A 1064 -9.61 12.82 -30.48
C PHE A 1064 -8.73 13.88 -31.16
N GLY A 1065 -9.19 15.13 -31.21
CA GLY A 1065 -8.47 16.24 -31.84
C GLY A 1065 -7.11 16.53 -31.20
N GLN A 1066 -7.01 16.45 -29.87
CA GLN A 1066 -5.75 16.67 -29.15
C GLN A 1066 -4.65 15.69 -29.58
N LYS A 1067 -4.96 14.39 -29.69
CA LYS A 1067 -3.99 13.36 -30.10
C LYS A 1067 -3.45 13.61 -31.52
N THR A 1068 -4.30 14.04 -32.44
CA THR A 1068 -3.84 14.36 -33.82
C THR A 1068 -2.96 15.61 -33.89
N HIS A 1069 -3.02 16.52 -32.92
CA HIS A 1069 -2.22 17.76 -32.99
C HIS A 1069 -0.76 17.51 -32.55
N GLU A 1070 -0.53 16.62 -31.58
CA GLU A 1070 0.82 16.17 -31.21
C GLU A 1070 1.48 15.31 -32.31
N GLU A 1071 0.72 14.42 -32.95
CA GLU A 1071 1.22 13.66 -34.11
C GLU A 1071 1.60 14.55 -35.29
N GLN A 1072 0.95 15.72 -35.43
CA GLN A 1072 1.32 16.73 -36.41
C GLN A 1072 2.51 17.60 -35.98
N LYS A 1073 2.67 17.89 -34.67
CA LYS A 1073 3.90 18.52 -34.14
C LYS A 1073 5.13 17.63 -34.31
N LYS A 1074 5.00 16.30 -34.19
CA LYS A 1074 6.08 15.32 -34.48
C LYS A 1074 6.36 15.09 -35.98
N LYS A 1075 5.65 15.78 -36.88
CA LYS A 1075 5.82 15.73 -38.35
C LYS A 1075 6.13 17.08 -38.98
N LYS A 1076 6.47 18.09 -38.18
CA LYS A 1076 7.09 19.36 -38.59
C LYS A 1076 8.48 19.46 -37.97
#